data_AF-A0A090X7I0-F1
#
_entry.id   AF-A0A090X7I0-F1
#
_cell.length_a   1.000
_cell.length_b   1.000
_cell.length_c   1.000
_cell.angle_alpha   90.00
_cell.angle_beta   90.00
_cell.angle_gamma   90.00
#
_symmetry.space_group_name_H-M   'P 1'
#
loop_
_entity.id
_entity.type
_entity.pdbx_description
1 polymer ?
#
loop_
_entity_poly.entity_id
_entity_poly.type
_entity_poly.pdbx_seq_one_letter_code
_entity_poly.pdbx_strand_id
1 'polypeptide(L)'
;MPSKQQLEKAAWQWAESVDPLNITREHVEAAYRIKCATCKANTCRRNCSGNPRCLSGLGERAWIQDVKDSAWHDIEDPNSERRTEGSFVGLKNLGATCYLNSFLQVWYHNPVFRQALYMWDPLHDPQEKEKRHAPNGDVAPSAEGGNAASNSPASVIGHLQLTFALLQFSKRRYIDPTPFISCLGLNTTQQQDAQEFSKLFISLVENRLSFQEEENVRCVVQQQYSGQYNYVTKCLECSTESLCASEFYELDLNIKGHKVLEQALNEFLQEERLEGSNQYHCEVCGGMRNAVRRIQLQRLPPVLNLQLLRFVFDRATGCKKKIKSSLRFPEHLDLSSHLKKPAGTVEYSLAAVLNHQGPSANSGHYVAHIKDRLSGAWFSFNDEEVCKMPGSLLQLSSEENVASAASSGPAKQPGQKRKQAEETHDSTGAYMLVYKRKGQDPTNLFPADKDDSFWELPDHLKAAVSKDNEDFEQWVAELDAMRAETVSAGKERQTELRSLYEQMHIVSDESFDWLPAEWLVKWLAQKPPKKVPPVDNSSVVCPHNLLDPQKVEKMKCVSSRAADVIYEKFGGGPRLRGALCERCVGMQCRFLRVKAKVQADQKVISKLLKFKPSSDEPKVWVGKRSLQKWKHLALRPFGEQPSSSPSGDCNGVGQSTSTEHQATESDGGSSDQEENSTLFFNEDIKCQHGGLLPNDAARRLVGLNVWEVLKTHFPTAAEFPESSQVCELCQAHLERDLEAQGQLKQQAGMEKQRLSELLQERNRPSPSNLAPGETIYLLSREFLNQWKRFIRCPTTKARPQSIVNAVLLCPHQKLLCVPGSDDERLLLVWPSEWELIKEMFSVDIPIKVSGHEGPEAFLAEPEPCEPCRASAQLERSCSQKGLVFVRRVSSSELEHDQTKKPRLDGDESAAPTPAE
;
A
#
# COMPACT_ATOMS: atom_id res chain seq x y z
N MET A 1 45.43 -0.91 -7.65
CA MET A 1 45.09 0.40 -8.26
C MET A 1 45.32 1.48 -7.21
N PRO A 2 45.85 2.66 -7.56
CA PRO A 2 45.96 3.78 -6.64
C PRO A 2 44.57 4.25 -6.14
N SER A 3 44.50 4.79 -4.93
CA SER A 3 43.26 5.34 -4.36
C SER A 3 42.86 6.67 -5.02
N LYS A 4 41.60 7.10 -4.87
CA LYS A 4 41.13 8.44 -5.33
C LYS A 4 42.07 9.54 -4.85
N GLN A 5 42.40 9.53 -3.55
CA GLN A 5 43.28 10.52 -2.93
C GLN A 5 44.71 10.48 -3.46
N GLN A 6 45.24 9.29 -3.81
CA GLN A 6 46.57 9.17 -4.43
C GLN A 6 46.59 9.77 -5.84
N LEU A 7 45.56 9.51 -6.66
CA LEU A 7 45.43 10.08 -8.01
C LEU A 7 45.21 11.60 -7.97
N GLU A 8 44.41 12.08 -7.02
CA GLU A 8 44.14 13.49 -6.81
C GLU A 8 45.38 14.25 -6.31
N LYS A 9 46.14 13.66 -5.37
CA LYS A 9 47.41 14.22 -4.92
C LYS A 9 48.45 14.25 -6.05
N ALA A 10 48.58 13.17 -6.83
CA ALA A 10 49.50 13.12 -7.97
C ALA A 10 49.16 14.17 -9.04
N ALA A 11 47.87 14.39 -9.33
CA ALA A 11 47.39 15.36 -10.31
C ALA A 11 47.81 16.82 -10.01
N TRP A 12 48.01 17.16 -8.73
CA TRP A 12 48.33 18.51 -8.27
C TRP A 12 49.69 18.63 -7.54
N GLN A 13 50.49 17.56 -7.46
CA GLN A 13 51.75 17.54 -6.70
C GLN A 13 52.75 18.61 -7.15
N TRP A 14 52.70 19.01 -8.42
CA TRP A 14 53.55 20.05 -9.00
C TRP A 14 53.11 21.49 -8.63
N ALA A 15 51.88 21.71 -8.13
CA ALA A 15 51.35 23.05 -7.87
C ALA A 15 52.05 23.79 -6.71
N GLU A 16 52.69 23.04 -5.80
CA GLU A 16 53.48 23.61 -4.71
C GLU A 16 54.84 24.15 -5.18
N SER A 17 55.47 23.52 -6.18
CA SER A 17 56.81 23.88 -6.68
C SER A 17 56.81 24.75 -7.93
N VAL A 18 55.76 24.69 -8.77
CA VAL A 18 55.66 25.45 -10.03
C VAL A 18 54.98 26.80 -9.80
N ASP A 19 55.51 27.85 -10.42
CA ASP A 19 54.88 29.18 -10.41
C ASP A 19 53.58 29.16 -11.24
N PRO A 20 52.46 29.74 -10.76
CA PRO A 20 51.22 29.85 -11.51
C PRO A 20 51.28 30.60 -12.86
N LEU A 21 52.40 31.26 -13.19
CA LEU A 21 52.68 31.87 -14.50
C LEU A 21 53.41 30.91 -15.46
N ASN A 22 54.00 29.82 -14.96
CA ASN A 22 54.85 28.87 -15.71
C ASN A 22 54.19 27.48 -15.86
N ILE A 23 52.89 27.44 -16.11
CA ILE A 23 52.13 26.19 -16.26
C ILE A 23 52.25 25.69 -17.70
N THR A 24 52.70 24.44 -17.87
CA THR A 24 52.84 23.78 -19.18
C THR A 24 51.64 22.89 -19.49
N ARG A 25 51.49 22.50 -20.75
CA ARG A 25 50.47 21.53 -21.19
C ARG A 25 50.53 20.20 -20.43
N GLU A 26 51.71 19.75 -20.01
CA GLU A 26 51.86 18.52 -19.21
C GLU A 26 51.25 18.66 -17.80
N HIS A 27 51.41 19.82 -17.16
CA HIS A 27 50.77 20.13 -15.88
C HIS A 27 49.24 20.15 -16.01
N VAL A 28 48.71 20.66 -17.13
CA VAL A 28 47.28 20.61 -17.45
C VAL A 28 46.82 19.17 -17.66
N GLU A 29 47.50 18.38 -18.49
CA GLU A 29 47.15 16.97 -18.75
C GLU A 29 47.22 16.09 -17.48
N ALA A 30 48.15 16.41 -16.56
CA ALA A 30 48.24 15.79 -15.25
C ALA A 30 47.07 16.17 -14.33
N ALA A 31 46.66 17.44 -14.28
CA ALA A 31 45.52 17.91 -13.49
C ALA A 31 44.21 17.21 -13.88
N TYR A 32 43.99 16.99 -15.19
CA TYR A 32 42.83 16.26 -15.73
C TYR A 32 43.03 14.73 -15.80
N ARG A 33 44.18 14.21 -15.33
CA ARG A 33 44.47 12.76 -15.22
C ARG A 33 44.40 11.98 -16.55
N ILE A 34 44.66 12.65 -17.67
CA ILE A 34 44.47 12.11 -19.03
C ILE A 34 45.46 10.97 -19.34
N LYS A 35 46.69 11.10 -18.84
CA LYS A 35 47.77 10.10 -19.01
C LYS A 35 47.65 8.88 -18.07
N CYS A 36 46.54 8.71 -17.35
CA CYS A 36 46.30 7.48 -16.58
C CYS A 36 46.13 6.28 -17.52
N ALA A 37 46.83 5.19 -17.20
CA ALA A 37 46.66 3.91 -17.90
C ALA A 37 45.21 3.42 -17.84
N THR A 38 44.75 2.76 -18.90
CA THR A 38 43.44 2.11 -18.93
C THR A 38 43.37 0.99 -17.88
N CYS A 39 42.19 0.84 -17.26
CA CYS A 39 41.97 -0.29 -16.36
C CYS A 39 41.93 -1.59 -17.17
N LYS A 40 42.61 -2.64 -16.71
CA LYS A 40 42.53 -3.97 -17.35
C LYS A 40 41.08 -4.46 -17.35
N ALA A 41 40.61 -4.99 -18.47
CA ALA A 41 39.25 -5.52 -18.62
C ALA A 41 38.88 -6.47 -17.46
N ASN A 42 37.63 -6.38 -16.99
CA ASN A 42 37.06 -7.13 -15.87
C ASN A 42 37.73 -7.00 -14.47
N THR A 43 38.87 -6.31 -14.33
CA THR A 43 39.53 -6.16 -13.01
C THR A 43 38.82 -5.17 -12.08
N CYS A 44 38.16 -4.14 -12.61
CA CYS A 44 37.44 -3.15 -11.81
C CYS A 44 35.98 -3.59 -11.55
N ARG A 45 35.65 -3.96 -10.30
CA ARG A 45 34.29 -4.34 -9.88
C ARG A 45 33.29 -3.18 -9.78
N ARG A 46 33.77 -1.95 -9.64
CA ARG A 46 32.99 -0.70 -9.62
C ARG A 46 33.73 0.32 -10.50
N ASN A 47 33.01 1.31 -11.02
CA ASN A 47 33.65 2.37 -11.80
C ASN A 47 34.67 3.17 -10.98
N CYS A 48 35.87 3.37 -11.52
CA CYS A 48 36.91 4.15 -10.88
C CYS A 48 36.67 5.65 -11.09
N SER A 49 36.13 6.35 -10.10
CA SER A 49 35.97 7.82 -10.11
C SER A 49 37.28 8.58 -10.35
N GLY A 50 38.41 8.04 -9.85
CA GLY A 50 39.73 8.63 -10.03
C GLY A 50 40.32 8.51 -11.45
N ASN A 51 39.85 7.56 -12.28
CA ASN A 51 40.37 7.31 -13.62
C ASN A 51 39.31 7.66 -14.69
N PRO A 52 39.52 8.70 -15.52
CA PRO A 52 38.54 9.11 -16.52
C PRO A 52 38.44 8.12 -17.70
N ARG A 53 39.44 7.27 -17.93
CA ARG A 53 39.43 6.22 -18.96
C ARG A 53 38.85 4.87 -18.50
N CYS A 54 38.29 4.80 -17.29
CA CYS A 54 37.65 3.59 -16.77
C CYS A 54 36.17 3.53 -17.17
N LEU A 55 35.82 2.61 -18.09
CA LEU A 55 34.43 2.35 -18.53
C LEU A 55 33.76 1.15 -17.83
N SER A 56 34.53 0.34 -17.08
CA SER A 56 33.96 -0.77 -16.30
C SER A 56 33.11 -0.31 -15.12
N GLY A 57 32.15 -1.12 -14.70
CA GLY A 57 31.26 -0.86 -13.56
C GLY A 57 30.28 0.29 -13.78
N LEU A 58 29.91 0.56 -15.02
CA LEU A 58 28.88 1.55 -15.41
C LEU A 58 27.49 0.91 -15.60
N GLY A 59 27.39 -0.42 -15.64
CA GLY A 59 26.15 -1.15 -15.87
C GLY A 59 26.29 -2.27 -16.90
N GLU A 60 27.42 -2.26 -17.63
CA GLU A 60 27.73 -3.13 -18.76
C GLU A 60 27.57 -4.62 -18.48
N ARG A 61 27.84 -5.02 -17.23
CA ARG A 61 27.81 -6.42 -16.78
C ARG A 61 26.44 -7.07 -16.91
N ALA A 62 25.36 -6.29 -16.86
CA ALA A 62 24.00 -6.81 -16.92
C ALA A 62 23.61 -7.34 -18.32
N TRP A 63 24.32 -6.92 -19.37
CA TRP A 63 24.03 -7.28 -20.76
C TRP A 63 25.27 -7.71 -21.58
N ILE A 64 26.49 -7.63 -21.02
CA ILE A 64 27.70 -8.25 -21.59
C ILE A 64 27.65 -9.78 -21.49
N GLN A 65 26.97 -10.33 -20.48
CA GLN A 65 26.72 -11.77 -20.34
C GLN A 65 25.46 -12.19 -21.09
N ASP A 66 25.27 -13.50 -21.28
CA ASP A 66 24.05 -14.03 -21.90
C ASP A 66 22.86 -13.83 -20.96
N VAL A 67 21.88 -13.07 -21.43
CA VAL A 67 20.66 -12.72 -20.70
C VAL A 67 19.60 -13.77 -21.02
N LYS A 68 19.00 -14.39 -19.99
CA LYS A 68 17.91 -15.35 -20.17
C LYS A 68 16.72 -14.70 -20.88
N ASP A 69 16.07 -15.45 -21.76
CA ASP A 69 14.94 -14.95 -22.56
C ASP A 69 13.80 -14.40 -21.68
N SER A 70 13.56 -15.04 -20.52
CA SER A 70 12.60 -14.62 -19.50
C SER A 70 12.92 -13.29 -18.79
N ALA A 71 14.01 -12.61 -19.12
CA ALA A 71 14.37 -11.30 -18.56
C ALA A 71 14.02 -10.12 -19.49
N TRP A 72 13.57 -10.39 -20.72
CA TRP A 72 13.18 -9.37 -21.70
C TRP A 72 11.71 -8.98 -21.61
N HIS A 73 10.83 -9.91 -21.22
CA HIS A 73 9.41 -9.70 -21.03
C HIS A 73 9.02 -9.91 -19.56
N ASP A 74 8.03 -9.16 -19.08
CA ASP A 74 7.38 -9.39 -17.79
C ASP A 74 6.03 -10.14 -17.98
N ILE A 75 5.78 -10.68 -19.20
CA ILE A 75 4.61 -11.50 -19.57
C ILE A 75 4.76 -12.91 -18.97
N GLU A 76 3.73 -13.41 -18.29
CA GLU A 76 3.68 -14.78 -17.77
C GLU A 76 3.58 -15.82 -18.90
N ASP A 77 3.94 -17.08 -18.63
CA ASP A 77 3.88 -18.13 -19.64
C ASP A 77 2.43 -18.56 -19.89
N PRO A 78 1.82 -18.31 -21.07
CA PRO A 78 0.44 -18.70 -21.34
C PRO A 78 0.23 -20.22 -21.29
N ASN A 79 1.30 -21.01 -21.41
CA ASN A 79 1.22 -22.46 -21.25
C ASN A 79 1.08 -22.91 -19.79
N SER A 80 1.23 -22.02 -18.80
CA SER A 80 0.90 -22.32 -17.40
C SER A 80 -0.62 -22.39 -17.15
N GLU A 81 -1.42 -21.77 -18.03
CA GLU A 81 -2.88 -21.85 -18.07
C GLU A 81 -3.41 -23.08 -18.82
N ARG A 82 -2.53 -23.86 -19.43
CA ARG A 82 -2.89 -25.07 -20.18
C ARG A 82 -3.12 -26.25 -19.23
N ARG A 83 -4.25 -26.94 -19.41
CA ARG A 83 -4.58 -28.18 -18.73
C ARG A 83 -3.54 -29.25 -19.05
N THR A 84 -3.08 -29.97 -18.03
CA THR A 84 -2.24 -31.16 -18.25
C THR A 84 -3.12 -32.32 -18.72
N GLU A 85 -2.66 -33.11 -19.68
CA GLU A 85 -3.41 -34.26 -20.18
C GLU A 85 -3.78 -35.22 -19.03
N GLY A 86 -5.05 -35.61 -18.95
CA GLY A 86 -5.57 -36.44 -17.85
C GLY A 86 -5.77 -35.73 -16.50
N SER A 87 -5.50 -34.43 -16.37
CA SER A 87 -5.89 -33.66 -15.17
C SER A 87 -7.38 -33.26 -15.21
N PHE A 88 -7.96 -32.97 -14.06
CA PHE A 88 -9.25 -32.28 -13.98
C PHE A 88 -9.10 -30.77 -14.21
N VAL A 89 -10.23 -30.07 -14.33
CA VAL A 89 -10.34 -28.62 -14.56
C VAL A 89 -10.83 -27.91 -13.30
N GLY A 90 -10.18 -26.81 -12.94
CA GLY A 90 -10.57 -25.93 -11.83
C GLY A 90 -11.68 -24.94 -12.18
N LEU A 91 -12.12 -24.17 -11.20
CA LEU A 91 -13.09 -23.08 -11.36
C LEU A 91 -12.52 -21.79 -10.81
N LYS A 92 -12.49 -20.73 -11.61
CA LYS A 92 -11.95 -19.44 -11.19
C LYS A 92 -12.68 -18.87 -9.97
N ASN A 93 -11.95 -18.31 -9.02
CA ASN A 93 -12.53 -17.59 -7.89
C ASN A 93 -12.74 -16.11 -8.27
N LEU A 94 -13.99 -15.64 -8.18
CA LEU A 94 -14.34 -14.26 -8.54
C LEU A 94 -14.34 -13.31 -7.32
N GLY A 95 -13.74 -13.75 -6.20
CA GLY A 95 -13.53 -12.99 -4.97
C GLY A 95 -13.98 -13.77 -3.74
N ALA A 96 -15.26 -14.15 -3.69
CA ALA A 96 -15.89 -14.85 -2.58
C ALA A 96 -16.69 -16.10 -3.02
N THR A 97 -16.39 -16.68 -4.19
CA THR A 97 -17.24 -17.70 -4.85
C THR A 97 -16.86 -19.15 -4.56
N CYS A 98 -15.87 -19.41 -3.69
CA CYS A 98 -15.33 -20.74 -3.42
C CYS A 98 -16.35 -21.77 -2.88
N TYR A 99 -17.40 -21.31 -2.19
CA TYR A 99 -18.52 -22.17 -1.76
C TYR A 99 -19.25 -22.78 -2.98
N LEU A 100 -19.54 -21.95 -3.98
CA LEU A 100 -20.21 -22.35 -5.22
C LEU A 100 -19.27 -23.22 -6.06
N ASN A 101 -17.99 -22.87 -6.18
CA ASN A 101 -16.99 -23.67 -6.89
C ASN A 101 -16.87 -25.08 -6.29
N SER A 102 -16.83 -25.19 -4.96
CA SER A 102 -16.79 -26.47 -4.24
C SER A 102 -18.01 -27.34 -4.52
N PHE A 103 -19.22 -26.76 -4.48
CA PHE A 103 -20.45 -27.50 -4.78
C PHE A 103 -20.58 -27.89 -6.26
N LEU A 104 -20.23 -27.01 -7.20
CA LEU A 104 -20.22 -27.33 -8.63
C LEU A 104 -19.34 -28.54 -8.93
N GLN A 105 -18.13 -28.60 -8.35
CA GLN A 105 -17.25 -29.75 -8.51
C GLN A 105 -17.87 -31.03 -7.92
N VAL A 106 -18.50 -30.97 -6.75
CA VAL A 106 -19.16 -32.11 -6.11
C VAL A 106 -20.32 -32.64 -6.95
N TRP A 107 -21.17 -31.76 -7.50
CA TRP A 107 -22.27 -32.15 -8.36
C TRP A 107 -21.80 -32.65 -9.74
N TYR A 108 -20.76 -32.06 -10.32
CA TYR A 108 -20.15 -32.49 -11.58
C TYR A 108 -19.58 -33.92 -11.48
N HIS A 109 -19.00 -34.29 -10.33
CA HIS A 109 -18.49 -35.64 -10.08
C HIS A 109 -19.58 -36.67 -9.73
N ASN A 110 -20.87 -36.30 -9.70
CA ASN A 110 -21.96 -37.26 -9.78
C ASN A 110 -22.29 -37.56 -11.26
N PRO A 111 -21.90 -38.73 -11.81
CA PRO A 111 -22.06 -39.01 -13.23
C PRO A 111 -23.51 -39.07 -13.68
N VAL A 112 -24.45 -39.51 -12.82
CA VAL A 112 -25.88 -39.58 -13.19
C VAL A 112 -26.48 -38.17 -13.32
N PHE A 113 -26.15 -37.29 -12.36
CA PHE A 113 -26.58 -35.89 -12.41
C PHE A 113 -25.95 -35.14 -13.60
N ARG A 114 -24.66 -35.35 -13.87
CA ARG A 114 -23.97 -34.80 -15.04
C ARG A 114 -24.57 -35.30 -16.37
N GLN A 115 -24.87 -36.60 -16.48
CA GLN A 115 -25.50 -37.18 -17.67
C GLN A 115 -26.90 -36.61 -17.90
N ALA A 116 -27.73 -36.48 -16.86
CA ALA A 116 -29.04 -35.84 -16.96
C ALA A 116 -28.94 -34.39 -17.45
N LEU A 117 -27.93 -33.62 -17.00
CA LEU A 117 -27.69 -32.27 -17.49
C LEU A 117 -27.23 -32.24 -18.96
N TYR A 118 -26.49 -33.23 -19.46
CA TYR A 118 -26.17 -33.31 -20.90
C TYR A 118 -27.37 -33.73 -21.77
N MET A 119 -28.36 -34.44 -21.21
CA MET A 119 -29.62 -34.77 -21.89
C MET A 119 -30.70 -33.67 -21.76
N TRP A 120 -30.47 -32.62 -20.95
CA TRP A 120 -31.40 -31.51 -20.82
C TRP A 120 -31.55 -30.77 -22.16
N ASP A 121 -32.79 -30.65 -22.63
CA ASP A 121 -33.11 -29.99 -23.89
C ASP A 121 -33.48 -28.50 -23.64
N PRO A 122 -32.72 -27.54 -24.20
CA PRO A 122 -33.07 -26.12 -24.14
C PRO A 122 -34.45 -25.82 -24.76
N LEU A 123 -34.97 -26.66 -25.67
CA LEU A 123 -36.30 -26.47 -26.28
C LEU A 123 -37.46 -26.60 -25.29
N HIS A 124 -37.26 -27.14 -24.08
CA HIS A 124 -38.32 -27.23 -23.09
C HIS A 124 -38.32 -26.08 -22.06
N ASP A 125 -37.18 -25.42 -21.84
CA ASP A 125 -37.06 -24.35 -20.84
C ASP A 125 -37.68 -23.01 -21.30
N PRO A 126 -38.49 -22.33 -20.45
CA PRO A 126 -39.15 -21.08 -20.83
C PRO A 126 -38.21 -19.93 -21.22
N GLN A 127 -37.05 -19.78 -20.56
CA GLN A 127 -36.13 -18.65 -20.82
C GLN A 127 -35.35 -18.85 -22.13
N GLU A 128 -35.00 -20.09 -22.46
CA GLU A 128 -34.38 -20.41 -23.75
C GLU A 128 -35.37 -20.28 -24.91
N LYS A 129 -36.65 -20.65 -24.70
CA LYS A 129 -37.74 -20.39 -25.68
C LYS A 129 -37.88 -18.89 -25.95
N GLU A 130 -37.99 -18.07 -24.90
CA GLU A 130 -38.13 -16.62 -25.02
C GLU A 130 -36.96 -16.00 -25.78
N LYS A 131 -35.71 -16.41 -25.48
CA LYS A 131 -34.52 -15.98 -26.23
C LYS A 131 -34.61 -16.28 -27.73
N ARG A 132 -35.11 -17.47 -28.11
CA ARG A 132 -35.26 -17.90 -29.51
C ARG A 132 -36.40 -17.19 -30.24
N HIS A 133 -37.42 -16.71 -29.52
CA HIS A 133 -38.57 -16.00 -30.09
C HIS A 133 -38.46 -14.47 -30.01
N ALA A 134 -37.37 -13.91 -29.46
CA ALA A 134 -37.15 -12.47 -29.41
C ALA A 134 -37.03 -11.87 -30.82
N PRO A 135 -37.73 -10.76 -31.14
CA PRO A 135 -37.91 -10.26 -32.52
C PRO A 135 -36.69 -9.50 -33.12
N ASN A 136 -35.47 -9.88 -32.75
CA ASN A 136 -34.24 -9.44 -33.43
C ASN A 136 -33.76 -10.46 -34.49
N GLY A 137 -34.67 -11.34 -34.96
CA GLY A 137 -34.41 -12.45 -35.87
C GLY A 137 -34.42 -12.14 -37.37
N ASP A 138 -34.60 -10.87 -37.78
CA ASP A 138 -34.56 -10.46 -39.18
C ASP A 138 -33.15 -10.03 -39.63
N VAL A 139 -32.18 -10.95 -39.48
CA VAL A 139 -30.92 -10.91 -40.24
C VAL A 139 -30.69 -12.27 -40.86
N ALA A 140 -30.66 -12.31 -42.20
CA ALA A 140 -30.31 -13.49 -42.97
C ALA A 140 -28.91 -14.01 -42.60
N PRO A 141 -28.54 -15.27 -42.94
CA PRO A 141 -27.20 -15.79 -42.72
C PRO A 141 -26.17 -15.13 -43.67
N SER A 142 -25.82 -13.86 -43.40
CA SER A 142 -24.70 -13.16 -44.00
C SER A 142 -23.42 -13.51 -43.25
N ALA A 143 -22.43 -14.03 -43.97
CA ALA A 143 -21.14 -14.42 -43.43
C ALA A 143 -20.32 -13.23 -42.89
N GLU A 144 -19.29 -13.57 -42.10
CA GLU A 144 -18.16 -12.71 -41.71
C GLU A 144 -18.48 -11.52 -40.78
N GLY A 145 -18.37 -11.75 -39.46
CA GLY A 145 -18.44 -10.69 -38.43
C GLY A 145 -19.05 -11.10 -37.08
N GLY A 146 -18.78 -12.31 -36.59
CA GLY A 146 -19.53 -12.92 -35.49
C GLY A 146 -19.20 -12.39 -34.08
N ASN A 147 -20.01 -11.48 -33.54
CA ASN A 147 -20.05 -11.18 -32.11
C ASN A 147 -20.40 -12.44 -31.29
N ALA A 148 -19.61 -12.75 -30.26
CA ALA A 148 -19.72 -14.00 -29.48
C ALA A 148 -21.04 -14.17 -28.69
N ALA A 149 -21.87 -13.13 -28.57
CA ALA A 149 -23.09 -13.12 -27.76
C ALA A 149 -24.22 -14.05 -28.26
N SER A 150 -24.17 -14.53 -29.51
CA SER A 150 -25.27 -15.29 -30.13
C SER A 150 -25.48 -16.71 -29.55
N ASN A 151 -24.41 -17.37 -29.07
CA ASN A 151 -24.44 -18.79 -28.67
C ASN A 151 -24.37 -19.05 -27.15
N SER A 152 -24.30 -18.02 -26.30
CA SER A 152 -24.40 -18.24 -24.85
C SER A 152 -25.81 -18.72 -24.49
N PRO A 153 -26.01 -19.60 -23.49
CA PRO A 153 -27.33 -19.85 -22.91
C PRO A 153 -27.98 -18.58 -22.33
N ALA A 154 -29.26 -18.62 -21.99
CA ALA A 154 -29.93 -17.59 -21.18
C ALA A 154 -30.36 -18.10 -19.80
N SER A 155 -30.67 -19.39 -19.69
CA SER A 155 -31.13 -20.05 -18.47
C SER A 155 -29.98 -20.44 -17.55
N VAL A 156 -30.30 -20.61 -16.26
CA VAL A 156 -29.36 -21.13 -15.25
C VAL A 156 -28.89 -22.55 -15.61
N ILE A 157 -29.81 -23.41 -16.09
CA ILE A 157 -29.47 -24.80 -16.43
C ILE A 157 -28.64 -24.88 -17.71
N GLY A 158 -28.92 -24.07 -18.74
CA GLY A 158 -28.07 -24.01 -19.92
C GLY A 158 -26.65 -23.55 -19.59
N HIS A 159 -26.49 -22.55 -18.73
CA HIS A 159 -25.15 -22.16 -18.24
C HIS A 159 -24.48 -23.25 -17.40
N LEU A 160 -25.22 -23.98 -16.56
CA LEU A 160 -24.71 -25.12 -15.80
C LEU A 160 -24.24 -26.27 -16.72
N GLN A 161 -25.04 -26.59 -17.74
CA GLN A 161 -24.77 -27.60 -18.76
C GLN A 161 -23.48 -27.26 -19.54
N LEU A 162 -23.34 -26.00 -20.00
CA LEU A 162 -22.12 -25.52 -20.64
C LEU A 162 -20.91 -25.55 -19.69
N THR A 163 -21.09 -25.14 -18.43
CA THR A 163 -20.02 -25.19 -17.40
C THR A 163 -19.54 -26.64 -17.20
N PHE A 164 -20.45 -27.61 -17.15
CA PHE A 164 -20.10 -29.03 -17.01
C PHE A 164 -19.39 -29.58 -18.26
N ALA A 165 -19.82 -29.19 -19.46
CA ALA A 165 -19.14 -29.55 -20.70
C ALA A 165 -17.70 -28.99 -20.74
N LEU A 166 -17.51 -27.74 -20.32
CA LEU A 166 -16.19 -27.10 -20.22
C LEU A 166 -15.31 -27.75 -19.14
N LEU A 167 -15.85 -28.12 -17.97
CA LEU A 167 -15.12 -28.88 -16.94
C LEU A 167 -14.61 -30.24 -17.44
N GLN A 168 -15.33 -30.87 -18.37
CA GLN A 168 -14.93 -32.14 -18.95
C GLN A 168 -13.91 -31.96 -20.09
N PHE A 169 -14.13 -31.01 -21.01
CA PHE A 169 -13.47 -30.96 -22.31
C PHE A 169 -12.66 -29.67 -22.63
N SER A 170 -12.61 -28.68 -21.74
CA SER A 170 -11.74 -27.52 -21.94
C SER A 170 -10.26 -27.92 -21.83
N LYS A 171 -9.43 -27.25 -22.64
CA LYS A 171 -7.96 -27.28 -22.62
C LYS A 171 -7.36 -26.32 -21.59
N ARG A 172 -8.16 -25.47 -20.96
CA ARG A 172 -7.73 -24.57 -19.89
C ARG A 172 -7.60 -25.33 -18.57
N ARG A 173 -6.62 -24.97 -17.74
CA ARG A 173 -6.42 -25.52 -16.39
C ARG A 173 -7.64 -25.28 -15.50
N TYR A 174 -8.29 -24.13 -15.66
CA TYR A 174 -9.55 -23.76 -15.01
C TYR A 174 -10.44 -22.99 -15.99
N ILE A 175 -11.74 -22.91 -15.68
CA ILE A 175 -12.70 -22.13 -16.47
C ILE A 175 -13.29 -21.00 -15.63
N ASP A 176 -13.77 -19.94 -16.29
CA ASP A 176 -14.37 -18.77 -15.64
C ASP A 176 -15.90 -18.94 -15.52
N PRO A 177 -16.45 -19.13 -14.30
CA PRO A 177 -17.88 -19.33 -14.09
C PRO A 177 -18.70 -18.02 -14.11
N THR A 178 -18.11 -16.86 -14.46
CA THR A 178 -18.80 -15.55 -14.46
C THR A 178 -20.18 -15.57 -15.14
N PRO A 179 -20.37 -16.13 -16.35
CA PRO A 179 -21.69 -16.14 -17.01
C PRO A 179 -22.77 -16.86 -16.19
N PHE A 180 -22.42 -18.00 -15.60
CA PHE A 180 -23.30 -18.78 -14.74
C PHE A 180 -23.64 -18.04 -13.43
N ILE A 181 -22.64 -17.43 -12.79
CA ILE A 181 -22.82 -16.70 -11.52
C ILE A 181 -23.62 -15.40 -11.72
N SER A 182 -23.42 -14.72 -12.84
CA SER A 182 -24.25 -13.58 -13.26
C SER A 182 -25.69 -13.98 -13.57
N CYS A 183 -25.90 -15.13 -14.21
CA CYS A 183 -27.25 -15.69 -14.46
C CYS A 183 -27.98 -16.03 -13.14
N LEU A 184 -27.26 -16.46 -12.10
CA LEU A 184 -27.79 -16.65 -10.74
C LEU A 184 -28.04 -15.35 -9.97
N GLY A 185 -27.59 -14.19 -10.46
CA GLY A 185 -27.73 -12.90 -9.78
C GLY A 185 -26.90 -12.76 -8.48
N LEU A 186 -25.84 -13.57 -8.32
CA LEU A 186 -25.02 -13.59 -7.11
C LEU A 186 -23.94 -12.49 -7.13
N ASN A 187 -23.76 -11.82 -6.00
CA ASN A 187 -22.66 -10.86 -5.82
C ASN A 187 -21.35 -11.59 -5.48
N THR A 188 -20.38 -11.54 -6.40
CA THR A 188 -19.07 -12.23 -6.27
C THR A 188 -18.20 -11.70 -5.14
N THR A 189 -18.49 -10.53 -4.58
CA THR A 189 -17.74 -9.92 -3.46
C THR A 189 -18.23 -10.35 -2.08
N GLN A 190 -19.39 -11.02 -1.98
CA GLN A 190 -20.05 -11.33 -0.72
C GLN A 190 -20.05 -12.84 -0.43
N GLN A 191 -19.45 -13.25 0.68
CA GLN A 191 -19.55 -14.63 1.17
C GLN A 191 -21.01 -14.96 1.54
N GLN A 192 -21.50 -16.12 1.09
CA GLN A 192 -22.84 -16.64 1.39
C GLN A 192 -22.76 -17.81 2.37
N ASP A 193 -23.87 -18.12 3.04
CA ASP A 193 -23.97 -19.35 3.83
C ASP A 193 -24.06 -20.56 2.88
N ALA A 194 -23.07 -21.43 2.93
CA ALA A 194 -22.89 -22.51 1.96
C ALA A 194 -24.04 -23.53 2.00
N GLN A 195 -24.67 -23.74 3.16
CA GLN A 195 -25.84 -24.61 3.31
C GLN A 195 -27.12 -23.96 2.77
N GLU A 196 -27.29 -22.66 2.98
CA GLU A 196 -28.43 -21.92 2.43
C GLU A 196 -28.35 -21.93 0.90
N PHE A 197 -27.14 -21.70 0.34
CA PHE A 197 -26.88 -21.81 -1.08
C PHE A 197 -27.19 -23.22 -1.63
N SER A 198 -26.74 -24.31 -1.00
CA SER A 198 -27.00 -25.67 -1.51
C SER A 198 -28.50 -25.98 -1.54
N LYS A 199 -29.25 -25.65 -0.48
CA LYS A 199 -30.70 -25.87 -0.40
C LYS A 199 -31.45 -25.06 -1.47
N LEU A 200 -31.15 -23.77 -1.61
CA LEU A 200 -31.77 -22.92 -2.63
C LEU A 200 -31.41 -23.35 -4.05
N PHE A 201 -30.16 -23.73 -4.31
CA PHE A 201 -29.71 -24.15 -5.63
C PHE A 201 -30.33 -25.49 -6.05
N ILE A 202 -30.38 -26.48 -5.15
CA ILE A 202 -31.03 -27.77 -5.45
C ILE A 202 -32.52 -27.56 -5.75
N SER A 203 -33.22 -26.73 -4.97
CA SER A 203 -34.62 -26.39 -5.22
C SER A 203 -34.83 -25.66 -6.57
N LEU A 204 -33.92 -24.73 -6.93
CA LEU A 204 -33.92 -24.07 -8.23
C LEU A 204 -33.71 -25.05 -9.38
N VAL A 205 -32.73 -25.96 -9.26
CA VAL A 205 -32.47 -26.98 -10.28
C VAL A 205 -33.66 -27.91 -10.43
N GLU A 206 -34.21 -28.41 -9.33
CA GLU A 206 -35.40 -29.27 -9.32
C GLU A 206 -36.59 -28.62 -10.06
N ASN A 207 -36.85 -27.34 -9.77
CA ASN A 207 -37.90 -26.56 -10.43
C ASN A 207 -37.63 -26.36 -11.93
N ARG A 208 -36.39 -26.11 -12.34
CA ARG A 208 -36.05 -25.87 -13.76
C ARG A 208 -35.95 -27.16 -14.58
N LEU A 209 -35.60 -28.28 -13.96
CA LEU A 209 -35.66 -29.58 -14.60
C LEU A 209 -37.10 -30.09 -14.73
N SER A 210 -38.05 -29.65 -13.89
CA SER A 210 -39.46 -30.09 -13.98
C SER A 210 -40.16 -29.77 -15.31
N PHE A 211 -39.59 -28.88 -16.14
CA PHE A 211 -40.09 -28.57 -17.49
C PHE A 211 -39.72 -29.61 -18.56
N GLN A 212 -38.79 -30.52 -18.28
CA GLN A 212 -38.33 -31.54 -19.24
C GLN A 212 -39.32 -32.70 -19.36
N GLU A 213 -39.49 -33.24 -20.57
CA GLU A 213 -40.36 -34.40 -20.79
C GLU A 213 -39.72 -35.71 -20.29
N GLU A 214 -38.41 -35.87 -20.52
CA GLU A 214 -37.64 -37.04 -20.09
C GLU A 214 -37.59 -37.16 -18.57
N GLU A 215 -38.20 -38.21 -18.02
CA GLU A 215 -38.28 -38.45 -16.57
C GLU A 215 -36.90 -38.54 -15.91
N ASN A 216 -35.92 -39.10 -16.63
CA ASN A 216 -34.52 -39.20 -16.22
C ASN A 216 -33.81 -37.84 -16.04
N VAL A 217 -34.31 -36.79 -16.70
CA VAL A 217 -33.82 -35.41 -16.52
C VAL A 217 -34.71 -34.70 -15.51
N ARG A 218 -36.03 -34.79 -15.70
CA ARG A 218 -37.06 -34.12 -14.90
C ARG A 218 -36.98 -34.43 -13.41
N CYS A 219 -36.66 -35.69 -13.08
CA CYS A 219 -36.71 -36.21 -11.71
C CYS A 219 -35.33 -36.59 -11.15
N VAL A 220 -34.22 -36.20 -11.80
CA VAL A 220 -32.86 -36.63 -11.41
C VAL A 220 -32.48 -36.19 -9.99
N VAL A 221 -32.93 -35.01 -9.56
CA VAL A 221 -32.62 -34.46 -8.23
C VAL A 221 -33.26 -35.33 -7.14
N GLN A 222 -34.54 -35.65 -7.30
CA GLN A 222 -35.28 -36.52 -6.39
C GLN A 222 -34.71 -37.94 -6.42
N GLN A 223 -34.45 -38.49 -7.60
CA GLN A 223 -33.90 -39.85 -7.77
C GLN A 223 -32.52 -40.01 -7.13
N GLN A 224 -31.63 -39.00 -7.22
CA GLN A 224 -30.26 -39.10 -6.71
C GLN A 224 -30.11 -38.68 -5.25
N TYR A 225 -30.89 -37.70 -4.78
CA TYR A 225 -30.65 -37.03 -3.49
C TYR A 225 -31.84 -37.05 -2.52
N SER A 226 -33.10 -37.27 -2.95
CA SER A 226 -34.26 -37.32 -2.02
C SER A 226 -34.32 -38.64 -1.27
N GLY A 227 -34.30 -38.59 0.06
CA GLY A 227 -34.70 -39.66 0.98
C GLY A 227 -36.00 -39.33 1.70
N GLN A 228 -36.52 -40.30 2.49
CA GLN A 228 -37.74 -40.14 3.29
C GLN A 228 -37.55 -40.66 4.71
N TYR A 229 -38.10 -39.93 5.68
CA TYR A 229 -38.26 -40.36 7.06
C TYR A 229 -39.66 -40.03 7.59
N ASN A 230 -40.04 -40.66 8.70
CA ASN A 230 -41.26 -40.36 9.44
C ASN A 230 -40.92 -39.71 10.78
N TYR A 231 -41.57 -38.59 11.10
CA TYR A 231 -41.71 -38.16 12.49
C TYR A 231 -42.74 -39.06 13.16
N VAL A 232 -42.28 -39.88 14.12
CA VAL A 232 -43.12 -40.76 14.93
C VAL A 232 -43.34 -40.06 16.27
N THR A 233 -44.57 -39.63 16.54
CA THR A 233 -44.94 -38.98 17.82
C THR A 233 -45.84 -39.90 18.62
N LYS A 234 -45.37 -40.39 19.76
CA LYS A 234 -46.09 -41.30 20.65
C LYS A 234 -46.59 -40.57 21.89
N CYS A 235 -47.91 -40.52 22.08
CA CYS A 235 -48.52 -39.98 23.29
C CYS A 235 -48.18 -40.88 24.49
N LEU A 236 -47.72 -40.31 25.62
CA LEU A 236 -47.38 -41.08 26.81
C LEU A 236 -48.61 -41.50 27.63
N GLU A 237 -49.78 -40.89 27.40
CA GLU A 237 -51.03 -41.20 28.09
C GLU A 237 -51.75 -42.39 27.43
N CYS A 238 -52.11 -42.28 26.15
CA CYS A 238 -52.86 -43.31 25.42
C CYS A 238 -51.99 -44.28 24.60
N SER A 239 -50.67 -44.08 24.56
CA SER A 239 -49.72 -44.86 23.74
C SER A 239 -49.93 -44.83 22.22
N THR A 240 -50.88 -44.05 21.69
CA THR A 240 -51.08 -43.87 20.24
C THR A 240 -49.85 -43.24 19.58
N GLU A 241 -49.41 -43.83 18.46
CA GLU A 241 -48.36 -43.28 17.58
C GLU A 241 -48.99 -42.55 16.39
N SER A 242 -48.67 -41.27 16.23
CA SER A 242 -48.93 -40.47 15.02
C SER A 242 -47.69 -40.50 14.12
N LEU A 243 -47.91 -40.61 12.81
CA LEU A 243 -46.87 -40.69 11.77
C LEU A 243 -47.03 -39.52 10.80
N CYS A 244 -45.99 -38.69 10.69
CA CYS A 244 -45.90 -37.64 9.68
C CYS A 244 -44.69 -37.89 8.78
N ALA A 245 -44.94 -38.21 7.51
CA ALA A 245 -43.90 -38.46 6.52
C ALA A 245 -43.28 -37.15 6.02
N SER A 246 -41.97 -37.15 5.80
CA SER A 246 -41.22 -36.00 5.32
C SER A 246 -40.05 -36.45 4.43
N GLU A 247 -39.71 -35.63 3.44
CA GLU A 247 -38.59 -35.86 2.52
C GLU A 247 -37.36 -35.04 2.94
N PHE A 248 -36.18 -35.51 2.57
CA PHE A 248 -34.92 -34.80 2.86
C PHE A 248 -33.91 -34.96 1.72
N TYR A 249 -33.10 -33.92 1.51
CA TYR A 249 -31.97 -33.90 0.55
C TYR A 249 -30.59 -33.95 1.23
N GLU A 250 -30.56 -33.65 2.52
CA GLU A 250 -29.40 -33.75 3.40
C GLU A 250 -29.88 -34.05 4.83
N LEU A 251 -29.00 -34.63 5.66
CA LEU A 251 -29.25 -34.82 7.09
C LEU A 251 -28.41 -33.82 7.90
N ASP A 252 -29.10 -32.96 8.66
CA ASP A 252 -28.52 -31.89 9.47
C ASP A 252 -28.05 -32.43 10.83
N LEU A 253 -26.77 -32.78 10.94
CA LEU A 253 -26.20 -33.45 12.11
C LEU A 253 -25.59 -32.46 13.10
N ASN A 254 -26.11 -32.45 14.33
CA ASN A 254 -25.45 -31.80 15.46
C ASN A 254 -24.14 -32.53 15.78
N ILE A 255 -23.01 -31.82 15.79
CA ILE A 255 -21.71 -32.40 16.14
C ILE A 255 -21.18 -31.93 17.51
N LYS A 256 -21.94 -31.09 18.22
CA LYS A 256 -21.48 -30.41 19.45
C LYS A 256 -21.38 -31.40 20.62
N GLY A 257 -20.16 -31.88 20.86
CA GLY A 257 -19.86 -32.83 21.96
C GLY A 257 -19.50 -34.23 21.47
N HIS A 258 -19.72 -34.52 20.18
CA HIS A 258 -19.43 -35.81 19.57
C HIS A 258 -18.01 -35.88 19.03
N LYS A 259 -17.42 -37.08 19.04
CA LYS A 259 -16.09 -37.36 18.46
C LYS A 259 -16.14 -38.32 17.28
N VAL A 260 -17.29 -38.93 17.02
CA VAL A 260 -17.52 -39.92 15.96
C VAL A 260 -18.87 -39.64 15.30
N LEU A 261 -18.94 -39.72 13.97
CA LEU A 261 -20.15 -39.46 13.17
C LEU A 261 -21.37 -40.27 13.62
N GLU A 262 -21.16 -41.54 13.98
CA GLU A 262 -22.20 -42.43 14.48
C GLU A 262 -22.92 -41.87 15.72
N GLN A 263 -22.21 -41.15 16.60
CA GLN A 263 -22.80 -40.54 17.80
C GLN A 263 -23.76 -39.39 17.42
N ALA A 264 -23.41 -38.60 16.41
CA ALA A 264 -24.24 -37.52 15.89
C ALA A 264 -25.47 -38.07 15.12
N LEU A 265 -25.31 -39.16 14.36
CA LEU A 265 -26.43 -39.87 13.73
C LEU A 265 -27.38 -40.47 14.77
N ASN A 266 -26.86 -41.06 15.84
CA ASN A 266 -27.66 -41.63 16.92
C ASN A 266 -28.39 -40.54 17.74
N GLU A 267 -27.79 -39.36 17.95
CA GLU A 267 -28.50 -38.19 18.53
C GLU A 267 -29.62 -37.72 17.60
N PHE A 268 -29.37 -37.58 16.30
CA PHE A 268 -30.37 -37.15 15.32
C PHE A 268 -31.61 -38.06 15.25
N LEU A 269 -31.43 -39.36 15.52
CA LEU A 269 -32.50 -40.36 15.54
C LEU A 269 -33.07 -40.63 16.95
N GLN A 270 -32.58 -39.94 17.98
CA GLN A 270 -33.00 -40.13 19.36
C GLN A 270 -34.43 -39.65 19.60
N GLU A 271 -35.10 -40.24 20.60
CA GLU A 271 -36.40 -39.76 21.09
C GLU A 271 -36.26 -38.47 21.91
N GLU A 272 -36.86 -37.38 21.42
CA GLU A 272 -37.05 -36.15 22.18
C GLU A 272 -38.36 -36.19 22.99
N ARG A 273 -38.43 -35.43 24.08
CA ARG A 273 -39.61 -35.34 24.96
C ARG A 273 -40.37 -34.04 24.73
N LEU A 274 -41.65 -34.17 24.41
CA LEU A 274 -42.62 -33.10 24.23
C LEU A 274 -43.38 -32.91 25.55
N GLU A 275 -42.84 -32.07 26.43
CA GLU A 275 -43.33 -31.84 27.80
C GLU A 275 -43.48 -30.33 28.10
N GLY A 276 -44.23 -29.98 29.16
CA GLY A 276 -44.41 -28.59 29.60
C GLY A 276 -45.10 -27.72 28.54
N SER A 277 -44.46 -26.61 28.16
CA SER A 277 -44.96 -25.72 27.09
C SER A 277 -44.99 -26.36 25.71
N ASN A 278 -44.24 -27.46 25.50
CA ASN A 278 -44.03 -28.10 24.21
C ASN A 278 -44.85 -29.39 24.08
N GLN A 279 -45.92 -29.56 24.86
CA GLN A 279 -46.81 -30.71 24.81
C GLN A 279 -47.42 -30.93 23.41
N TYR A 280 -47.68 -32.20 23.08
CA TYR A 280 -48.31 -32.61 21.83
C TYR A 280 -49.84 -32.57 21.97
N HIS A 281 -50.55 -32.01 20.99
CA HIS A 281 -52.00 -32.12 20.92
C HIS A 281 -52.38 -33.51 20.42
N CYS A 282 -52.80 -34.40 21.33
CA CYS A 282 -53.19 -35.76 20.98
C CYS A 282 -54.68 -35.82 20.64
N GLU A 283 -54.98 -36.13 19.37
CA GLU A 283 -56.36 -36.27 18.84
C GLU A 283 -57.19 -37.30 19.62
N VAL A 284 -56.59 -38.44 20.00
CA VAL A 284 -57.25 -39.50 20.77
C VAL A 284 -57.56 -39.08 22.22
N CYS A 285 -56.72 -38.23 22.82
CA CYS A 285 -56.95 -37.68 24.16
C CYS A 285 -57.75 -36.36 24.17
N GLY A 286 -58.03 -35.79 23.00
CA GLY A 286 -58.70 -34.50 22.84
C GLY A 286 -57.97 -33.30 23.47
N GLY A 287 -56.63 -33.34 23.57
CA GLY A 287 -55.92 -32.26 24.27
C GLY A 287 -54.39 -32.40 24.34
N MET A 288 -53.77 -31.41 24.96
CA MET A 288 -52.32 -31.35 25.16
C MET A 288 -51.86 -32.44 26.14
N ARG A 289 -50.88 -33.24 25.72
CA ARG A 289 -50.33 -34.37 26.49
C ARG A 289 -48.81 -34.42 26.34
N ASN A 290 -48.16 -35.03 27.32
CA ASN A 290 -46.75 -35.38 27.19
C ASN A 290 -46.61 -36.48 26.11
N ALA A 291 -45.63 -36.33 25.23
CA ALA A 291 -45.33 -37.29 24.16
C ALA A 291 -43.83 -37.47 23.99
N VAL A 292 -43.41 -38.53 23.31
CA VAL A 292 -42.06 -38.64 22.74
C VAL A 292 -42.13 -38.56 21.23
N ARG A 293 -41.18 -37.86 20.61
CA ARG A 293 -41.06 -37.76 19.14
C ARG A 293 -39.69 -38.26 18.70
N ARG A 294 -39.63 -38.95 17.56
CA ARG A 294 -38.37 -39.39 16.94
C ARG A 294 -38.45 -39.36 15.43
N ILE A 295 -37.28 -39.28 14.79
CA ILE A 295 -37.14 -39.46 13.35
C ILE A 295 -36.91 -40.95 13.08
N GLN A 296 -37.68 -41.52 12.15
CA GLN A 296 -37.53 -42.92 11.72
C GLN A 296 -37.30 -42.99 10.20
N LEU A 297 -36.07 -43.26 9.79
CA LEU A 297 -35.67 -43.39 8.39
C LEU A 297 -36.49 -44.49 7.68
N GLN A 298 -36.99 -44.19 6.49
CA GLN A 298 -37.75 -45.11 5.64
C GLN A 298 -36.99 -45.46 4.35
N ARG A 299 -36.48 -44.45 3.64
CA ARG A 299 -35.80 -44.57 2.35
C ARG A 299 -34.58 -43.67 2.35
N LEU A 300 -33.41 -44.21 1.98
CA LEU A 300 -32.17 -43.44 1.84
C LEU A 300 -31.86 -43.22 0.35
N PRO A 301 -31.30 -42.06 -0.04
CA PRO A 301 -30.99 -41.74 -1.44
C PRO A 301 -29.71 -42.44 -1.94
N PRO A 302 -29.53 -42.63 -3.26
CA PRO A 302 -28.28 -43.12 -3.84
C PRO A 302 -27.05 -42.30 -3.47
N VAL A 303 -27.20 -40.98 -3.35
CA VAL A 303 -26.19 -40.06 -2.82
C VAL A 303 -26.71 -39.38 -1.56
N LEU A 304 -26.09 -39.69 -0.42
CA LEU A 304 -26.44 -39.20 0.90
C LEU A 304 -25.52 -38.05 1.32
N ASN A 305 -26.11 -36.88 1.48
CA ASN A 305 -25.43 -35.69 2.00
C ASN A 305 -25.61 -35.62 3.52
N LEU A 306 -24.51 -35.61 4.28
CA LEU A 306 -24.49 -35.40 5.73
C LEU A 306 -23.91 -34.03 6.01
N GLN A 307 -24.77 -33.11 6.42
CA GLN A 307 -24.41 -31.73 6.70
C GLN A 307 -24.03 -31.58 8.16
N LEU A 308 -22.78 -31.20 8.44
CA LEU A 308 -22.24 -31.12 9.79
C LEU A 308 -22.46 -29.71 10.33
N LEU A 309 -23.32 -29.57 11.34
CA LEU A 309 -23.71 -28.27 11.93
C LEU A 309 -22.57 -27.63 12.74
N ARG A 310 -21.50 -27.24 12.04
CA ARG A 310 -20.30 -26.61 12.61
C ARG A 310 -20.52 -25.18 13.07
N PHE A 311 -21.58 -24.51 12.64
CA PHE A 311 -21.87 -23.14 13.04
C PHE A 311 -23.04 -23.11 14.02
N VAL A 312 -22.75 -22.76 15.27
CA VAL A 312 -23.75 -22.63 16.34
C VAL A 312 -23.86 -21.18 16.79
N PHE A 313 -25.07 -20.72 17.04
CA PHE A 313 -25.30 -19.37 17.57
C PHE A 313 -24.98 -19.35 19.07
N ASP A 314 -23.97 -18.58 19.47
CA ASP A 314 -23.59 -18.42 20.87
C ASP A 314 -24.44 -17.31 21.50
N ARG A 315 -25.46 -17.70 22.28
CA ARG A 315 -26.41 -16.77 22.91
C ARG A 315 -25.74 -15.78 23.86
N ALA A 316 -24.55 -16.08 24.39
CA ALA A 316 -23.84 -15.17 25.29
C ALA A 316 -23.10 -14.05 24.55
N THR A 317 -22.65 -14.30 23.31
CA THR A 317 -21.93 -13.31 22.49
C THR A 317 -22.78 -12.72 21.35
N GLY A 318 -23.96 -13.28 21.09
CA GLY A 318 -24.85 -12.85 20.01
C GLY A 318 -24.33 -13.14 18.60
N CYS A 319 -23.37 -14.07 18.44
CA CYS A 319 -22.67 -14.31 17.18
C CYS A 319 -22.64 -15.80 16.79
N LYS A 320 -22.57 -16.09 15.48
CA LYS A 320 -22.28 -17.44 14.95
C LYS A 320 -20.84 -17.84 15.35
N LYS A 321 -20.67 -19.05 15.89
CA LYS A 321 -19.40 -19.60 16.37
C LYS A 321 -19.10 -20.95 15.71
N LYS A 322 -17.88 -21.11 15.18
CA LYS A 322 -17.42 -22.35 14.54
C LYS A 322 -16.98 -23.39 15.58
N ILE A 323 -17.50 -24.61 15.47
CA ILE A 323 -17.09 -25.80 16.22
C ILE A 323 -15.78 -26.31 15.63
N LYS A 324 -14.68 -26.11 16.36
CA LYS A 324 -13.32 -26.50 15.97
C LYS A 324 -12.93 -27.92 16.42
N SER A 325 -13.81 -28.65 17.10
CA SER A 325 -13.52 -30.03 17.52
C SER A 325 -13.42 -30.96 16.31
N SER A 326 -12.47 -31.89 16.37
CA SER A 326 -12.30 -32.92 15.36
C SER A 326 -13.43 -33.96 15.45
N LEU A 327 -13.94 -34.37 14.29
CA LEU A 327 -14.97 -35.40 14.15
C LEU A 327 -14.42 -36.54 13.29
N ARG A 328 -14.48 -37.77 13.81
CA ARG A 328 -14.10 -38.96 13.06
C ARG A 328 -15.27 -39.55 12.28
N PHE A 329 -15.03 -39.96 11.05
CA PHE A 329 -16.03 -40.57 10.16
C PHE A 329 -15.40 -41.67 9.29
N PRO A 330 -16.12 -42.75 8.98
CA PRO A 330 -15.56 -43.89 8.26
C PRO A 330 -15.54 -43.65 6.74
N GLU A 331 -14.64 -44.35 6.03
CA GLU A 331 -14.70 -44.48 4.56
C GLU A 331 -15.95 -45.26 4.12
N HIS A 332 -16.46 -46.15 4.98
CA HIS A 332 -17.61 -47.01 4.75
C HIS A 332 -18.63 -46.86 5.88
N LEU A 333 -19.85 -46.44 5.53
CA LEU A 333 -20.93 -46.17 6.47
C LEU A 333 -22.08 -47.16 6.23
N ASP A 334 -22.36 -48.01 7.22
CA ASP A 334 -23.54 -48.87 7.22
C ASP A 334 -24.68 -48.17 7.98
N LEU A 335 -25.85 -48.08 7.34
CA LEU A 335 -27.08 -47.51 7.91
C LEU A 335 -28.21 -48.54 8.02
N SER A 336 -27.92 -49.82 7.83
CA SER A 336 -28.90 -50.93 7.87
C SER A 336 -29.65 -50.99 9.20
N SER A 337 -28.94 -50.75 10.32
CA SER A 337 -29.49 -50.76 11.68
C SER A 337 -30.42 -49.58 11.99
N HIS A 338 -30.33 -48.49 11.23
CA HIS A 338 -31.13 -47.28 11.42
C HIS A 338 -32.45 -47.28 10.62
N LEU A 339 -32.71 -48.32 9.81
CA LEU A 339 -33.92 -48.48 9.01
C LEU A 339 -34.96 -49.39 9.69
N LYS A 340 -36.24 -49.01 9.64
CA LYS A 340 -37.36 -49.78 10.25
C LYS A 340 -37.53 -51.19 9.65
N LYS A 341 -37.24 -51.34 8.36
CA LYS A 341 -37.30 -52.58 7.58
C LYS A 341 -36.16 -52.57 6.56
N PRO A 342 -34.95 -53.06 6.89
CA PRO A 342 -33.89 -53.15 5.90
C PRO A 342 -34.30 -54.15 4.80
N ALA A 343 -34.35 -53.69 3.54
CA ALA A 343 -34.59 -54.54 2.37
C ALA A 343 -33.33 -55.35 1.95
N GLY A 344 -32.27 -55.30 2.76
CA GLY A 344 -30.92 -55.79 2.52
C GLY A 344 -29.93 -54.91 3.28
N THR A 345 -28.63 -55.20 3.17
CA THR A 345 -27.58 -54.31 3.70
C THR A 345 -27.56 -52.99 2.93
N VAL A 346 -27.46 -51.87 3.63
CA VAL A 346 -27.40 -50.52 3.06
C VAL A 346 -26.09 -49.84 3.45
N GLU A 347 -25.02 -50.24 2.77
CA GLU A 347 -23.69 -49.63 2.88
C GLU A 347 -23.53 -48.43 1.94
N TYR A 348 -22.75 -47.45 2.39
CA TYR A 348 -22.26 -46.32 1.62
C TYR A 348 -20.73 -46.28 1.62
N SER A 349 -20.15 -45.68 0.58
CA SER A 349 -18.74 -45.28 0.53
C SER A 349 -18.63 -43.76 0.51
N LEU A 350 -17.64 -43.20 1.20
CA LEU A 350 -17.32 -41.78 1.12
C LEU A 350 -16.89 -41.42 -0.31
N ALA A 351 -17.51 -40.40 -0.90
CA ALA A 351 -17.27 -39.96 -2.27
C ALA A 351 -16.69 -38.54 -2.35
N ALA A 352 -17.14 -37.63 -1.47
CA ALA A 352 -16.56 -36.31 -1.33
C ALA A 352 -16.64 -35.77 0.11
N VAL A 353 -15.75 -34.83 0.43
CA VAL A 353 -15.74 -34.04 1.67
C VAL A 353 -15.57 -32.58 1.30
N LEU A 354 -16.56 -31.75 1.62
CA LEU A 354 -16.43 -30.30 1.54
C LEU A 354 -15.82 -29.83 2.85
N ASN A 355 -14.66 -29.18 2.80
CA ASN A 355 -13.99 -28.60 3.97
C ASN A 355 -14.20 -27.08 3.99
N HIS A 356 -14.51 -26.55 5.17
CA HIS A 356 -14.46 -25.11 5.43
C HIS A 356 -13.20 -24.79 6.23
N GLN A 357 -12.23 -24.11 5.61
CA GLN A 357 -11.02 -23.59 6.21
C GLN A 357 -11.28 -22.21 6.84
N GLY A 358 -10.51 -21.83 7.86
CA GLY A 358 -10.63 -20.51 8.50
C GLY A 358 -11.32 -20.48 9.88
N PRO A 359 -11.19 -19.36 10.62
CA PRO A 359 -11.40 -19.34 12.07
C PRO A 359 -12.85 -19.09 12.53
N SER A 360 -13.71 -18.55 11.65
CA SER A 360 -15.02 -18.00 11.99
C SER A 360 -16.17 -18.63 11.18
N ALA A 361 -17.39 -18.13 11.34
CA ALA A 361 -18.54 -18.49 10.51
C ALA A 361 -18.87 -17.45 9.41
N ASN A 362 -18.30 -16.24 9.51
CA ASN A 362 -18.58 -15.12 8.61
C ASN A 362 -17.39 -14.80 7.68
N SER A 363 -16.31 -15.58 7.79
CA SER A 363 -15.08 -15.46 7.04
C SER A 363 -14.34 -16.79 7.09
N GLY A 364 -14.13 -17.36 5.91
CA GLY A 364 -13.34 -18.55 5.67
C GLY A 364 -13.31 -18.91 4.17
N HIS A 365 -12.90 -20.13 3.88
CA HIS A 365 -12.65 -20.62 2.52
C HIS A 365 -13.15 -22.06 2.34
N TYR A 366 -13.76 -22.39 1.20
CA TYR A 366 -14.30 -23.72 0.93
C TYR A 366 -13.45 -24.45 -0.10
N VAL A 367 -13.17 -25.72 0.18
CA VAL A 367 -12.40 -26.64 -0.68
C VAL A 367 -13.10 -27.98 -0.74
N ALA A 368 -13.26 -28.56 -1.93
CA ALA A 368 -13.84 -29.89 -2.11
C ALA A 368 -12.73 -30.94 -2.28
N HIS A 369 -12.74 -31.98 -1.44
CA HIS A 369 -11.93 -33.19 -1.69
C HIS A 369 -12.85 -34.25 -2.27
N ILE A 370 -12.55 -34.77 -3.45
CA ILE A 370 -13.41 -35.72 -4.18
C ILE A 370 -12.59 -36.95 -4.55
N LYS A 371 -13.18 -38.14 -4.38
CA LYS A 371 -12.58 -39.41 -4.79
C LYS A 371 -12.92 -39.68 -6.25
N ASP A 372 -11.92 -39.74 -7.10
CA ASP A 372 -12.11 -40.15 -8.49
C ASP A 372 -12.56 -41.62 -8.54
N ARG A 373 -13.63 -41.87 -9.30
CA ARG A 373 -14.22 -43.19 -9.51
C ARG A 373 -13.31 -44.12 -10.32
N LEU A 374 -12.54 -43.59 -11.28
CA LEU A 374 -11.75 -44.40 -12.22
C LEU A 374 -10.43 -44.84 -11.61
N SER A 375 -9.67 -43.91 -11.02
CA SER A 375 -8.37 -44.21 -10.37
C SER A 375 -8.48 -44.58 -8.89
N GLY A 376 -9.63 -44.34 -8.25
CA GLY A 376 -9.82 -44.50 -6.80
C GLY A 376 -9.03 -43.50 -5.94
N ALA A 377 -8.32 -42.55 -6.56
CA ALA A 377 -7.47 -41.58 -5.87
C ALA A 377 -8.27 -40.34 -5.44
N TRP A 378 -7.80 -39.69 -4.39
CA TRP A 378 -8.38 -38.44 -3.91
C TRP A 378 -7.76 -37.24 -4.62
N PHE A 379 -8.60 -36.26 -4.95
CA PHE A 379 -8.22 -34.99 -5.57
C PHE A 379 -8.78 -33.84 -4.73
N SER A 380 -7.95 -32.81 -4.53
CA SER A 380 -8.34 -31.55 -3.90
C SER A 380 -8.67 -30.53 -4.98
N PHE A 381 -9.89 -30.01 -4.95
CA PHE A 381 -10.41 -28.96 -5.83
C PHE A 381 -10.51 -27.67 -5.03
N ASN A 382 -9.53 -26.79 -5.24
CA ASN A 382 -9.36 -25.51 -4.57
C ASN A 382 -9.38 -24.40 -5.63
N ASP A 383 -10.58 -24.02 -6.08
CA ASP A 383 -10.81 -23.06 -7.16
C ASP A 383 -10.00 -23.39 -8.44
N GLU A 384 -9.05 -22.54 -8.86
CA GLU A 384 -8.17 -22.74 -10.02
C GLU A 384 -7.16 -23.89 -9.84
N GLU A 385 -6.98 -24.37 -8.62
CA GLU A 385 -5.98 -25.37 -8.25
C GLU A 385 -6.63 -26.74 -8.04
N VAL A 386 -6.36 -27.67 -8.97
CA VAL A 386 -6.74 -29.08 -8.79
C VAL A 386 -5.50 -29.94 -8.63
N CYS A 387 -5.38 -30.58 -7.47
CA CYS A 387 -4.21 -31.37 -7.10
C CYS A 387 -4.58 -32.80 -6.71
N LYS A 388 -3.86 -33.78 -7.26
CA LYS A 388 -3.95 -35.18 -6.82
C LYS A 388 -3.31 -35.33 -5.44
N MET A 389 -4.05 -35.90 -4.48
CA MET A 389 -3.56 -36.09 -3.12
C MET A 389 -2.58 -37.28 -3.05
N PRO A 390 -1.58 -37.25 -2.14
CA PRO A 390 -0.59 -38.32 -2.04
C PRO A 390 -1.15 -39.57 -1.36
N GLY A 391 -1.22 -40.67 -2.13
CA GLY A 391 -1.72 -41.98 -1.68
C GLY A 391 -3.19 -42.22 -2.00
N SER A 392 -3.71 -43.40 -1.61
CA SER A 392 -5.12 -43.78 -1.78
C SER A 392 -6.01 -43.35 -0.61
N LEU A 393 -5.42 -42.94 0.52
CA LEU A 393 -6.11 -42.53 1.73
C LEU A 393 -6.30 -41.01 1.74
N LEU A 394 -7.51 -40.57 2.13
CA LEU A 394 -7.86 -39.16 2.26
C LEU A 394 -7.05 -38.50 3.39
N GLN A 395 -6.12 -37.62 3.03
CA GLN A 395 -5.31 -36.87 4.01
C GLN A 395 -5.97 -35.52 4.36
N LEU A 396 -6.80 -35.51 5.41
CA LEU A 396 -7.35 -34.28 5.99
C LEU A 396 -6.33 -33.69 6.97
N SER A 397 -5.30 -33.04 6.44
CA SER A 397 -4.23 -32.45 7.25
C SER A 397 -4.76 -31.35 8.17
N SER A 398 -4.45 -31.44 9.46
CA SER A 398 -4.43 -30.26 10.34
C SER A 398 -3.36 -29.27 9.86
N GLU A 399 -3.63 -27.96 10.04
CA GLU A 399 -2.94 -26.84 9.37
C GLU A 399 -1.43 -26.68 9.70
N GLU A 400 -0.83 -27.55 10.52
CA GLU A 400 0.55 -27.39 11.03
C GLU A 400 1.65 -28.11 10.21
N ASN A 401 1.32 -29.08 9.33
CA ASN A 401 2.33 -29.94 8.67
C ASN A 401 2.64 -29.63 7.20
N VAL A 402 1.98 -28.65 6.57
CA VAL A 402 2.26 -28.31 5.16
C VAL A 402 3.60 -27.58 5.00
N ALA A 403 4.03 -26.82 6.02
CA ALA A 403 5.30 -26.08 6.01
C ALA A 403 6.57 -26.96 6.13
N SER A 404 6.44 -28.23 6.53
CA SER A 404 7.57 -29.13 6.79
C SER A 404 7.82 -30.19 5.71
N ALA A 405 6.94 -30.30 4.71
CA ALA A 405 7.08 -31.28 3.61
C ALA A 405 8.10 -30.86 2.52
N ALA A 406 8.57 -29.62 2.53
CA ALA A 406 9.47 -29.07 1.51
C ALA A 406 10.98 -29.28 1.80
N SER A 407 11.37 -29.91 2.90
CA SER A 407 12.77 -30.19 3.25
C SER A 407 13.07 -31.69 3.26
N SER A 408 13.88 -32.13 2.30
CA SER A 408 14.25 -33.53 2.10
C SER A 408 15.29 -34.01 3.13
N GLY A 409 15.01 -35.16 3.75
CA GLY A 409 15.93 -35.90 4.63
C GLY A 409 15.69 -37.41 4.51
N PRO A 410 16.72 -38.27 4.60
CA PRO A 410 16.63 -39.64 4.11
C PRO A 410 15.87 -40.62 5.02
N ALA A 411 15.35 -41.67 4.39
CA ALA A 411 14.46 -42.68 4.97
C ALA A 411 15.04 -43.44 6.19
N LYS A 412 14.15 -43.82 7.11
CA LYS A 412 14.37 -44.89 8.10
C LYS A 412 13.54 -46.13 7.73
N GLN A 413 14.03 -47.28 8.18
CA GLN A 413 13.74 -48.61 7.61
C GLN A 413 12.30 -49.13 7.88
N PRO A 414 11.79 -50.03 7.00
CA PRO A 414 10.45 -50.62 7.15
C PRO A 414 10.46 -51.78 8.15
N GLY A 415 9.55 -51.77 9.13
CA GLY A 415 9.62 -52.75 10.21
C GLY A 415 8.43 -52.84 11.15
N GLN A 416 7.18 -52.91 10.65
CA GLN A 416 6.07 -53.57 11.36
C GLN A 416 4.87 -53.81 10.44
N LYS A 417 4.44 -55.08 10.33
CA LYS A 417 3.19 -55.46 9.64
C LYS A 417 1.99 -54.94 10.45
N ARG A 418 1.38 -53.84 10.01
CA ARG A 418 0.14 -53.34 10.61
C ARG A 418 -1.04 -54.15 10.04
N LYS A 419 -1.79 -54.82 10.92
CA LYS A 419 -3.04 -55.52 10.56
C LYS A 419 -4.02 -54.52 9.94
N GLN A 420 -4.94 -55.02 9.10
CA GLN A 420 -6.05 -54.25 8.52
C GLN A 420 -6.70 -53.39 9.61
N ALA A 421 -6.64 -52.08 9.45
CA ALA A 421 -7.31 -51.12 10.30
C ALA A 421 -8.49 -50.56 9.51
N GLU A 422 -9.67 -50.52 10.13
CA GLU A 422 -10.87 -49.96 9.51
C GLU A 422 -10.62 -48.50 9.09
N GLU A 423 -10.82 -48.21 7.81
CA GLU A 423 -10.47 -46.93 7.18
C GLU A 423 -11.36 -45.82 7.75
N THR A 424 -10.84 -45.11 8.75
CA THR A 424 -11.53 -44.04 9.48
C THR A 424 -10.74 -42.74 9.37
N HIS A 425 -11.43 -41.68 8.98
CA HIS A 425 -10.89 -40.33 8.80
C HIS A 425 -11.17 -39.47 10.03
N ASP A 426 -10.45 -38.36 10.17
CA ASP A 426 -10.67 -37.35 11.22
C ASP A 426 -10.55 -35.95 10.61
N SER A 427 -11.41 -35.00 11.01
CA SER A 427 -11.35 -33.62 10.52
C SER A 427 -11.94 -32.57 11.47
N THR A 428 -11.21 -31.47 11.59
CA THR A 428 -11.64 -30.22 12.23
C THR A 428 -12.38 -29.27 11.27
N GLY A 429 -12.27 -29.49 9.96
CA GLY A 429 -12.76 -28.59 8.90
C GLY A 429 -13.93 -29.12 8.06
N ALA A 430 -14.19 -30.43 8.06
CA ALA A 430 -15.21 -31.06 7.23
C ALA A 430 -16.61 -30.48 7.53
N TYR A 431 -17.21 -29.82 6.54
CA TYR A 431 -18.49 -29.12 6.63
C TYR A 431 -19.64 -30.00 6.14
N MET A 432 -19.45 -30.68 5.01
CA MET A 432 -20.40 -31.66 4.47
C MET A 432 -19.65 -32.93 4.06
N LEU A 433 -20.22 -34.09 4.36
CA LEU A 433 -19.76 -35.40 3.89
C LEU A 433 -20.74 -35.92 2.85
N VAL A 434 -20.22 -36.35 1.69
CA VAL A 434 -21.03 -36.90 0.60
C VAL A 434 -20.70 -38.38 0.47
N TYR A 435 -21.72 -39.21 0.67
CA TYR A 435 -21.64 -40.66 0.65
C TYR A 435 -22.42 -41.22 -0.54
N LYS A 436 -21.86 -42.20 -1.25
CA LYS A 436 -22.54 -42.90 -2.36
C LYS A 436 -22.84 -44.35 -1.98
N ARG A 437 -24.06 -44.81 -2.20
CA ARG A 437 -24.53 -46.17 -1.87
C ARG A 437 -23.69 -47.22 -2.62
N LYS A 438 -23.32 -48.30 -1.94
CA LYS A 438 -22.66 -49.48 -2.55
C LYS A 438 -23.71 -50.42 -3.16
N GLY A 439 -23.36 -51.03 -4.30
CA GLY A 439 -24.23 -51.92 -5.06
C GLY A 439 -25.05 -51.19 -6.12
N GLN A 440 -25.54 -51.93 -7.12
CA GLN A 440 -26.43 -51.40 -8.14
C GLN A 440 -27.83 -51.19 -7.54
N ASP A 441 -28.38 -49.98 -7.66
CA ASP A 441 -29.81 -49.76 -7.44
C ASP A 441 -30.56 -50.28 -8.69
N PRO A 442 -31.46 -51.28 -8.59
CA PRO A 442 -32.12 -51.87 -9.75
C PRO A 442 -33.08 -50.91 -10.48
N THR A 443 -33.31 -49.71 -9.94
CA THR A 443 -34.03 -48.60 -10.56
C THR A 443 -33.15 -47.68 -11.40
N ASN A 444 -31.82 -47.85 -11.35
CA ASN A 444 -30.87 -46.94 -11.97
C ASN A 444 -30.73 -47.26 -13.47
N LEU A 445 -31.48 -46.55 -14.32
CA LEU A 445 -31.46 -46.68 -15.77
C LEU A 445 -30.09 -46.33 -16.41
N PHE A 446 -29.18 -45.73 -15.64
CA PHE A 446 -27.81 -45.41 -16.03
C PHE A 446 -26.82 -46.35 -15.31
N PRO A 447 -26.23 -47.35 -16.00
CA PRO A 447 -25.27 -48.26 -15.39
C PRO A 447 -24.01 -47.51 -14.93
N ALA A 448 -23.78 -47.45 -13.61
CA ALA A 448 -22.64 -46.77 -13.00
C ALA A 448 -21.27 -47.38 -13.38
N ASP A 449 -21.27 -48.56 -13.99
CA ASP A 449 -20.09 -49.36 -14.35
C ASP A 449 -19.61 -49.14 -15.79
N LYS A 450 -20.26 -48.29 -16.58
CA LYS A 450 -19.79 -47.91 -17.93
C LYS A 450 -18.89 -46.67 -17.89
N ASP A 451 -17.84 -46.68 -18.70
CA ASP A 451 -16.86 -45.60 -18.85
C ASP A 451 -17.54 -44.26 -19.22
N ASP A 452 -16.95 -43.14 -18.81
CA ASP A 452 -17.41 -41.79 -19.17
C ASP A 452 -17.33 -41.55 -20.69
N SER A 453 -16.58 -42.39 -21.42
CA SER A 453 -16.54 -42.45 -22.89
C SER A 453 -17.84 -42.91 -23.57
N PHE A 454 -18.87 -43.32 -22.82
CA PHE A 454 -20.12 -43.86 -23.40
C PHE A 454 -21.13 -42.78 -23.83
N TRP A 455 -20.96 -41.52 -23.43
CA TRP A 455 -21.92 -40.44 -23.69
C TRP A 455 -21.33 -39.33 -24.54
N GLU A 456 -21.95 -39.07 -25.70
CA GLU A 456 -21.62 -37.92 -26.53
C GLU A 456 -22.34 -36.65 -26.05
N LEU A 457 -21.63 -35.52 -26.05
CA LEU A 457 -22.25 -34.21 -25.88
C LEU A 457 -23.20 -33.88 -27.06
N PRO A 458 -24.32 -33.18 -26.80
CA PRO A 458 -25.09 -32.49 -27.83
C PRO A 458 -24.21 -31.58 -28.71
N ASP A 459 -24.54 -31.48 -30.00
CA ASP A 459 -23.71 -30.78 -30.99
C ASP A 459 -23.50 -29.30 -30.69
N HIS A 460 -24.50 -28.64 -30.08
CA HIS A 460 -24.38 -27.24 -29.65
C HIS A 460 -23.34 -27.05 -28.53
N LEU A 461 -23.18 -28.03 -27.62
CA LEU A 461 -22.14 -28.02 -26.60
C LEU A 461 -20.78 -28.39 -27.19
N LYS A 462 -20.72 -29.38 -28.11
CA LYS A 462 -19.49 -29.72 -28.86
C LYS A 462 -18.94 -28.47 -29.57
N ALA A 463 -19.80 -27.72 -30.26
CA ALA A 463 -19.43 -26.48 -30.94
C ALA A 463 -18.97 -25.38 -29.98
N ALA A 464 -19.67 -25.18 -28.86
CA ALA A 464 -19.30 -24.18 -27.85
C ALA A 464 -17.94 -24.48 -27.19
N VAL A 465 -17.68 -25.75 -26.87
CA VAL A 465 -16.40 -26.23 -26.31
C VAL A 465 -15.27 -26.14 -27.34
N SER A 466 -15.51 -26.51 -28.61
CA SER A 466 -14.52 -26.36 -29.68
C SER A 466 -14.10 -24.90 -29.80
N LYS A 467 -15.08 -23.98 -29.81
CA LYS A 467 -14.83 -22.56 -29.87
C LYS A 467 -14.01 -22.02 -28.68
N ASP A 468 -14.37 -22.32 -27.42
CA ASP A 468 -13.54 -21.90 -26.27
C ASP A 468 -12.10 -22.42 -26.36
N ASN A 469 -11.94 -23.66 -26.84
CA ASN A 469 -10.63 -24.26 -27.05
C ASN A 469 -9.85 -23.62 -28.21
N GLU A 470 -10.52 -23.20 -29.29
CA GLU A 470 -9.91 -22.47 -30.41
C GLU A 470 -9.50 -21.04 -29.97
N ASP A 471 -10.40 -20.32 -29.31
CA ASP A 471 -10.16 -18.99 -28.73
C ASP A 471 -9.00 -19.02 -27.71
N PHE A 472 -8.87 -20.11 -26.94
CA PHE A 472 -7.74 -20.33 -26.02
C PHE A 472 -6.41 -20.54 -26.76
N GLU A 473 -6.36 -21.42 -27.76
CA GLU A 473 -5.11 -21.68 -28.51
C GLU A 473 -4.63 -20.44 -29.28
N GLN A 474 -5.56 -19.65 -29.82
CA GLN A 474 -5.23 -18.36 -30.43
C GLN A 474 -4.61 -17.40 -29.41
N TRP A 475 -5.22 -17.26 -28.23
CA TRP A 475 -4.70 -16.41 -27.15
C TRP A 475 -3.30 -16.84 -26.67
N VAL A 476 -3.04 -18.16 -26.57
CA VAL A 476 -1.70 -18.68 -26.25
C VAL A 476 -0.70 -18.29 -27.34
N ALA A 477 -1.06 -18.48 -28.62
CA ALA A 477 -0.18 -18.17 -29.75
C ALA A 477 0.13 -16.67 -29.86
N GLU A 478 -0.84 -15.78 -29.60
CA GLU A 478 -0.64 -14.33 -29.58
C GLU A 478 0.31 -13.90 -28.46
N LEU A 479 0.17 -14.45 -27.26
CA LEU A 479 1.08 -14.17 -26.14
C LEU A 479 2.50 -14.69 -26.39
N ASP A 480 2.65 -15.91 -26.90
CA ASP A 480 3.98 -16.47 -27.21
C ASP A 480 4.66 -15.72 -28.38
N ALA A 481 3.90 -15.22 -29.36
CA ALA A 481 4.42 -14.34 -30.41
C ALA A 481 4.93 -13.01 -29.84
N MET A 482 4.15 -12.34 -28.97
CA MET A 482 4.59 -11.09 -28.32
C MET A 482 5.81 -11.29 -27.40
N ARG A 483 5.90 -12.43 -26.71
CA ARG A 483 7.10 -12.81 -25.94
C ARG A 483 8.31 -12.96 -26.86
N ALA A 484 8.18 -13.68 -27.97
CA ALA A 484 9.26 -13.90 -28.93
C ALA A 484 9.73 -12.58 -29.59
N GLU A 485 8.81 -11.69 -29.98
CA GLU A 485 9.14 -10.36 -30.53
C GLU A 485 9.89 -9.51 -29.50
N THR A 486 9.41 -9.45 -28.26
CA THR A 486 10.06 -8.71 -27.16
C THR A 486 11.48 -9.24 -26.89
N VAL A 487 11.67 -10.56 -26.93
CA VAL A 487 12.99 -11.20 -26.79
C VAL A 487 13.91 -10.88 -27.97
N SER A 488 13.40 -10.87 -29.22
CA SER A 488 14.20 -10.51 -30.41
C SER A 488 14.68 -9.05 -30.32
N ALA A 489 13.77 -8.11 -30.08
CA ALA A 489 14.08 -6.70 -29.92
C ALA A 489 15.07 -6.45 -28.76
N GLY A 490 14.97 -7.23 -27.67
CA GLY A 490 15.94 -7.23 -26.57
C GLY A 490 17.35 -7.67 -27.00
N LYS A 491 17.46 -8.79 -27.73
CA LYS A 491 18.72 -9.35 -28.25
C LYS A 491 19.37 -8.47 -29.32
N GLU A 492 18.58 -7.88 -30.21
CA GLU A 492 19.05 -6.90 -31.20
C GLU A 492 19.65 -5.67 -30.52
N ARG A 493 18.92 -5.10 -29.56
CA ARG A 493 19.40 -3.96 -28.75
C ARG A 493 20.65 -4.29 -27.93
N GLN A 494 20.72 -5.49 -27.35
CA GLN A 494 21.91 -5.98 -26.62
C GLN A 494 23.13 -6.01 -27.53
N THR A 495 22.95 -6.46 -28.79
CA THR A 495 24.00 -6.53 -29.80
C THR A 495 24.47 -5.14 -30.23
N GLU A 496 23.53 -4.20 -30.44
CA GLU A 496 23.86 -2.79 -30.73
C GLU A 496 24.65 -2.14 -29.58
N LEU A 497 24.19 -2.28 -28.34
CA LEU A 497 24.86 -1.74 -27.15
C LEU A 497 26.27 -2.30 -26.97
N ARG A 498 26.46 -3.61 -27.23
CA ARG A 498 27.78 -4.26 -27.16
C ARG A 498 28.75 -3.68 -28.20
N SER A 499 28.32 -3.57 -29.45
CA SER A 499 29.12 -2.97 -30.52
C SER A 499 29.52 -1.52 -30.21
N LEU A 500 28.61 -0.70 -29.70
CA LEU A 500 28.92 0.69 -29.37
C LEU A 500 29.82 0.82 -28.12
N TYR A 501 29.63 -0.03 -27.10
CA TYR A 501 30.47 -0.03 -25.90
C TYR A 501 31.92 -0.48 -26.19
N GLU A 502 32.12 -1.45 -27.07
CA GLU A 502 33.46 -1.84 -27.53
C GLU A 502 34.17 -0.65 -28.21
N GLN A 503 33.46 0.09 -29.06
CA GLN A 503 33.99 1.26 -29.75
C GLN A 503 34.34 2.46 -28.85
N MET A 504 33.79 2.55 -27.63
CA MET A 504 34.09 3.64 -26.69
C MET A 504 35.52 3.61 -26.14
N HIS A 505 36.18 2.45 -26.18
CA HIS A 505 37.54 2.29 -25.64
C HIS A 505 38.57 3.03 -26.50
N ILE A 506 39.44 3.80 -25.84
CA ILE A 506 40.52 4.55 -26.49
C ILE A 506 41.76 3.64 -26.57
N VAL A 507 42.21 3.32 -27.79
CA VAL A 507 43.25 2.30 -28.04
C VAL A 507 44.59 2.92 -28.48
N SER A 508 44.60 4.14 -29.00
CA SER A 508 45.81 4.89 -29.37
C SER A 508 45.74 6.38 -28.93
N ASP A 509 46.64 7.25 -29.41
CA ASP A 509 46.60 8.72 -29.20
C ASP A 509 45.48 9.43 -30.03
N GLU A 510 44.37 8.72 -30.21
CA GLU A 510 43.14 9.22 -30.83
C GLU A 510 42.51 10.38 -30.03
N SER A 511 41.78 11.23 -30.74
CA SER A 511 40.96 12.26 -30.10
C SER A 511 39.88 11.63 -29.24
N PHE A 512 39.59 12.30 -28.11
CA PHE A 512 38.57 11.86 -27.16
C PHE A 512 37.64 13.00 -26.78
N ASP A 513 36.44 12.60 -26.39
CA ASP A 513 35.38 13.48 -25.91
C ASP A 513 35.04 13.13 -24.45
N TRP A 514 34.61 14.12 -23.68
CA TRP A 514 34.14 13.93 -22.31
C TRP A 514 32.62 13.71 -22.27
N LEU A 515 32.18 12.58 -21.70
CA LEU A 515 30.77 12.28 -21.41
C LEU A 515 30.52 12.17 -19.90
N PRO A 516 29.32 12.52 -19.40
CA PRO A 516 28.98 12.38 -17.98
C PRO A 516 28.90 10.91 -17.57
N ALA A 517 29.56 10.55 -16.47
CA ALA A 517 29.51 9.20 -15.93
C ALA A 517 28.07 8.78 -15.54
N GLU A 518 27.29 9.70 -14.96
CA GLU A 518 25.88 9.45 -14.62
C GLU A 518 25.00 9.20 -15.86
N TRP A 519 25.27 9.88 -16.96
CA TRP A 519 24.55 9.68 -18.22
C TRP A 519 24.87 8.30 -18.79
N LEU A 520 26.15 7.92 -18.81
CA LEU A 520 26.58 6.58 -19.23
C LEU A 520 25.96 5.48 -18.36
N VAL A 521 25.84 5.67 -17.04
CA VAL A 521 25.17 4.69 -16.15
C VAL A 521 23.68 4.55 -16.49
N LYS A 522 22.97 5.65 -16.77
CA LYS A 522 21.55 5.63 -17.14
C LYS A 522 21.32 4.99 -18.51
N TRP A 523 22.24 5.17 -19.45
CA TRP A 523 22.18 4.57 -20.79
C TRP A 523 22.54 3.08 -20.79
N LEU A 524 23.57 2.66 -20.04
CA LEU A 524 24.05 1.28 -19.96
C LEU A 524 23.30 0.40 -18.93
N ALA A 525 22.21 0.89 -18.34
CA ALA A 525 21.38 0.14 -17.41
C ALA A 525 20.63 -1.04 -18.08
N GLN A 526 20.25 -2.06 -17.31
CA GLN A 526 19.57 -3.26 -17.82
C GLN A 526 18.18 -2.99 -18.41
N LYS A 527 17.35 -2.22 -17.69
CA LYS A 527 16.08 -1.67 -18.18
C LYS A 527 16.25 -0.13 -18.27
N PRO A 528 16.83 0.42 -19.36
CA PRO A 528 17.01 1.87 -19.51
C PRO A 528 15.65 2.56 -19.69
N PRO A 529 15.51 3.86 -19.35
CA PRO A 529 14.25 4.58 -19.48
C PRO A 529 13.73 4.57 -20.92
N LYS A 530 12.39 4.60 -21.10
CA LYS A 530 11.71 4.59 -22.42
C LYS A 530 12.28 5.62 -23.41
N LYS A 531 12.80 6.75 -22.89
CA LYS A 531 13.61 7.71 -23.63
C LYS A 531 14.86 8.03 -22.81
N VAL A 532 16.05 7.81 -23.38
CA VAL A 532 17.32 8.26 -22.80
C VAL A 532 17.39 9.78 -23.01
N PRO A 533 17.70 10.59 -21.97
CA PRO A 533 17.79 12.04 -22.12
C PRO A 533 19.00 12.45 -22.99
N PRO A 534 19.00 13.64 -23.61
CA PRO A 534 20.18 14.18 -24.27
C PRO A 534 21.39 14.28 -23.33
N VAL A 535 22.59 14.29 -23.90
CA VAL A 535 23.84 14.45 -23.13
C VAL A 535 23.96 15.89 -22.63
N ASP A 536 23.89 16.10 -21.31
CA ASP A 536 24.08 17.41 -20.69
C ASP A 536 25.43 17.53 -19.98
N ASN A 537 26.24 18.49 -20.42
CA ASN A 537 27.54 18.85 -19.83
C ASN A 537 27.54 20.22 -19.14
N SER A 538 26.39 20.92 -19.07
CA SER A 538 26.31 22.29 -18.56
C SER A 538 26.75 22.43 -17.10
N SER A 539 26.48 21.42 -16.27
CA SER A 539 26.88 21.40 -14.86
C SER A 539 28.38 21.22 -14.63
N VAL A 540 29.13 20.73 -15.63
CA VAL A 540 30.57 20.42 -15.52
C VAL A 540 31.48 21.43 -16.22
N VAL A 541 30.95 22.36 -17.01
CA VAL A 541 31.76 23.45 -17.56
C VAL A 541 32.14 24.48 -16.48
N CYS A 542 33.29 25.12 -16.70
CA CYS A 542 33.72 26.31 -15.98
C CYS A 542 33.20 27.58 -16.69
N PRO A 543 33.35 28.78 -16.10
CA PRO A 543 32.95 30.04 -16.74
C PRO A 543 33.61 30.36 -18.09
N HIS A 544 34.62 29.58 -18.50
CA HIS A 544 35.28 29.68 -19.80
C HIS A 544 34.71 28.69 -20.85
N ASN A 545 33.57 28.04 -20.58
CA ASN A 545 32.93 27.03 -21.45
C ASN A 545 33.78 25.78 -21.76
N LEU A 546 34.76 25.48 -20.91
CA LEU A 546 35.63 24.29 -20.96
C LEU A 546 35.39 23.43 -19.72
N LEU A 547 35.90 22.19 -19.67
CA LEU A 547 35.69 21.32 -18.50
C LEU A 547 36.32 21.94 -17.24
N ASP A 548 35.61 21.88 -16.12
CA ASP A 548 36.14 22.26 -14.81
C ASP A 548 37.12 21.19 -14.28
N PRO A 549 38.38 21.53 -13.96
CA PRO A 549 39.37 20.56 -13.48
C PRO A 549 39.00 19.93 -12.12
N GLN A 550 38.12 20.55 -11.33
CA GLN A 550 37.61 19.96 -10.08
C GLN A 550 36.52 18.91 -10.32
N LYS A 551 35.81 18.96 -11.47
CA LYS A 551 34.65 18.10 -11.76
C LYS A 551 34.98 16.87 -12.62
N VAL A 552 36.26 16.65 -12.94
CA VAL A 552 36.76 15.53 -13.76
C VAL A 552 36.29 14.16 -13.30
N GLU A 553 36.08 13.96 -11.98
CA GLU A 553 35.60 12.69 -11.44
C GLU A 553 34.17 12.30 -11.88
N LYS A 554 33.37 13.29 -12.32
CA LYS A 554 32.02 13.08 -12.86
C LYS A 554 32.01 12.72 -14.34
N MET A 555 33.16 12.75 -15.01
CA MET A 555 33.29 12.62 -16.46
C MET A 555 34.11 11.40 -16.86
N LYS A 556 33.88 10.90 -18.07
CA LYS A 556 34.64 9.82 -18.70
C LYS A 556 35.13 10.23 -20.08
N CYS A 557 36.34 9.79 -20.42
CA CYS A 557 36.88 9.89 -21.77
C CYS A 557 36.36 8.71 -22.60
N VAL A 558 35.78 9.01 -23.74
CA VAL A 558 35.41 8.04 -24.78
C VAL A 558 36.08 8.42 -26.09
N SER A 559 36.29 7.46 -27.00
CA SER A 559 36.77 7.77 -28.36
C SER A 559 35.85 8.78 -29.04
N SER A 560 36.40 9.74 -29.80
CA SER A 560 35.57 10.72 -30.51
C SER A 560 34.59 10.06 -31.48
N ARG A 561 34.97 8.92 -32.10
CA ARG A 561 34.11 8.13 -32.99
C ARG A 561 32.87 7.60 -32.28
N ALA A 562 33.01 7.02 -31.09
CA ALA A 562 31.86 6.57 -30.31
C ALA A 562 31.03 7.75 -29.79
N ALA A 563 31.68 8.87 -29.44
CA ALA A 563 30.97 10.10 -29.07
C ALA A 563 30.16 10.69 -30.23
N ASP A 564 30.66 10.66 -31.47
CA ASP A 564 29.93 11.11 -32.65
C ASP A 564 28.60 10.35 -32.78
N VAL A 565 28.64 9.01 -32.73
CA VAL A 565 27.43 8.15 -32.76
C VAL A 565 26.49 8.43 -31.58
N ILE A 566 27.02 8.65 -30.37
CA ILE A 566 26.22 8.98 -29.18
C ILE A 566 25.53 10.35 -29.33
N TYR A 567 26.24 11.38 -29.78
CA TYR A 567 25.67 12.71 -29.97
C TYR A 567 24.69 12.77 -31.14
N GLU A 568 24.91 12.00 -32.21
CA GLU A 568 23.97 11.84 -33.33
C GLU A 568 22.68 11.15 -32.88
N LYS A 569 22.78 10.07 -32.10
CA LYS A 569 21.62 9.27 -31.66
C LYS A 569 20.81 9.90 -30.52
N PHE A 570 21.45 10.62 -29.60
CA PHE A 570 20.81 11.14 -28.38
C PHE A 570 20.79 12.67 -28.28
N GLY A 571 21.60 13.40 -29.05
CA GLY A 571 21.73 14.85 -28.98
C GLY A 571 22.32 15.38 -27.68
N GLY A 572 22.31 16.71 -27.52
CA GLY A 572 22.73 17.41 -26.31
C GLY A 572 23.97 18.30 -26.47
N GLY A 573 24.48 18.81 -25.36
CA GLY A 573 25.63 19.72 -25.30
C GLY A 573 25.87 20.31 -23.90
N PRO A 574 26.86 21.23 -23.75
CA PRO A 574 27.91 21.56 -24.71
C PRO A 574 28.85 20.37 -24.97
N ARG A 575 29.34 20.20 -26.20
CA ARG A 575 30.20 19.07 -26.56
C ARG A 575 31.65 19.34 -26.14
N LEU A 576 32.21 18.50 -25.28
CA LEU A 576 33.52 18.70 -24.64
C LEU A 576 34.62 17.83 -25.29
N ARG A 577 34.99 18.15 -26.53
CA ARG A 577 36.11 17.51 -27.24
C ARG A 577 37.43 18.18 -26.84
N GLY A 578 38.35 17.43 -26.22
CA GLY A 578 39.66 17.95 -25.78
C GLY A 578 39.63 19.18 -24.85
N ALA A 579 38.51 19.44 -24.17
CA ALA A 579 38.18 20.74 -23.57
C ALA A 579 38.88 21.01 -22.21
N LEU A 580 40.20 21.25 -22.22
CA LEU A 580 40.99 21.49 -21.00
C LEU A 580 41.15 22.99 -20.72
N CYS A 581 40.80 23.44 -19.51
CA CYS A 581 40.89 24.85 -19.13
C CYS A 581 42.18 25.22 -18.38
N GLU A 582 43.18 25.76 -19.08
CA GLU A 582 44.45 26.20 -18.49
C GLU A 582 44.26 27.30 -17.43
N ARG A 583 43.34 28.25 -17.67
CA ARG A 583 43.02 29.33 -16.71
C ARG A 583 42.52 28.79 -15.37
N CYS A 584 41.62 27.81 -15.39
CA CYS A 584 41.12 27.17 -14.16
C CYS A 584 42.21 26.35 -13.47
N VAL A 585 43.12 25.72 -14.21
CA VAL A 585 44.29 25.04 -13.64
C VAL A 585 45.23 26.05 -12.96
N GLY A 586 45.46 27.22 -13.56
CA GLY A 586 46.23 28.31 -12.94
C GLY A 586 45.57 28.91 -11.71
N MET A 587 44.25 29.13 -11.73
CA MET A 587 43.48 29.55 -10.56
C MET A 587 43.57 28.54 -9.41
N GLN A 588 43.43 27.24 -9.70
CA GLN A 588 43.53 26.18 -8.71
C GLN A 588 44.95 26.07 -8.12
N CYS A 589 45.98 26.22 -8.94
CA CYS A 589 47.37 26.29 -8.49
C CYS A 589 47.58 27.47 -7.51
N ARG A 590 47.07 28.67 -7.83
CA ARG A 590 47.10 29.84 -6.92
C ARG A 590 46.37 29.55 -5.61
N PHE A 591 45.16 28.98 -5.66
CA PHE A 591 44.38 28.63 -4.47
C PHE A 591 45.13 27.65 -3.56
N LEU A 592 45.70 26.57 -4.10
CA LEU A 592 46.45 25.58 -3.32
C LEU A 592 47.67 26.22 -2.61
N ARG A 593 48.40 27.11 -3.29
CA ARG A 593 49.53 27.85 -2.70
C ARG A 593 49.09 28.80 -1.58
N VAL A 594 48.00 29.55 -1.77
CA VAL A 594 47.46 30.44 -0.72
C VAL A 594 46.95 29.62 0.48
N LYS A 595 46.27 28.49 0.24
CA LYS A 595 45.81 27.56 1.28
C LYS A 595 46.97 27.01 2.10
N ALA A 596 48.08 26.62 1.47
CA ALA A 596 49.30 26.20 2.16
C ALA A 596 49.90 27.33 3.02
N LYS A 597 49.94 28.56 2.50
CA LYS A 597 50.41 29.74 3.26
C LYS A 597 49.52 30.03 4.48
N VAL A 598 48.20 30.08 4.32
CA VAL A 598 47.24 30.30 5.42
C VAL A 598 47.38 29.24 6.52
N GLN A 599 47.65 27.97 6.16
CA GLN A 599 47.91 26.90 7.14
C GLN A 599 49.25 27.07 7.88
N ALA A 600 50.29 27.59 7.22
CA ALA A 600 51.55 27.93 7.87
C ALA A 600 51.36 29.10 8.85
N ASP A 601 50.75 30.19 8.39
CA ASP A 601 50.52 31.40 9.18
C ASP A 601 49.55 31.15 10.35
N GLN A 602 48.60 30.21 10.23
CA GLN A 602 47.79 29.75 11.37
C GLN A 602 48.66 29.20 12.50
N LYS A 603 49.72 28.45 12.20
CA LYS A 603 50.64 27.92 13.23
C LYS A 603 51.45 29.03 13.89
N VAL A 604 51.76 30.10 13.16
CA VAL A 604 52.46 31.29 13.67
C VAL A 604 51.54 32.11 14.59
N ILE A 605 50.37 32.52 14.09
CA ILE A 605 49.37 33.30 14.85
C ILE A 605 48.94 32.55 16.12
N SER A 606 48.74 31.23 16.04
CA SER A 606 48.35 30.40 17.21
C SER A 606 49.47 30.23 18.25
N LYS A 607 50.74 30.49 17.89
CA LYS A 607 51.84 30.59 18.85
C LYS A 607 51.88 32.00 19.47
N LEU A 608 51.84 33.03 18.64
CA LEU A 608 51.92 34.44 19.09
C LEU A 608 50.76 34.81 20.04
N LEU A 609 49.53 34.39 19.75
CA LEU A 609 48.35 34.66 20.59
C LEU A 609 48.36 34.00 21.99
N LYS A 610 49.32 33.09 22.28
CA LYS A 610 49.46 32.45 23.59
C LYS A 610 50.33 33.25 24.57
N PHE A 611 51.22 34.10 24.06
CA PHE A 611 52.03 34.98 24.89
C PHE A 611 51.27 36.28 25.14
N LYS A 612 51.30 36.77 26.39
CA LYS A 612 50.81 38.12 26.70
C LYS A 612 51.91 39.12 26.30
N PRO A 613 51.61 40.17 25.51
CA PRO A 613 52.58 41.22 25.22
C PRO A 613 53.02 41.92 26.51
N SER A 614 54.25 42.43 26.52
CA SER A 614 54.78 43.21 27.64
C SER A 614 54.07 44.56 27.77
N SER A 615 54.21 45.23 28.93
CA SER A 615 53.42 46.46 29.22
C SER A 615 53.70 47.62 28.25
N ASP A 616 54.92 47.66 27.69
CA ASP A 616 55.40 48.72 26.79
C ASP A 616 55.26 48.38 25.29
N GLU A 617 54.72 47.21 24.94
CA GLU A 617 54.51 46.83 23.53
C GLU A 617 53.25 47.50 22.94
N PRO A 618 53.31 48.06 21.71
CA PRO A 618 52.16 48.65 21.05
C PRO A 618 51.13 47.58 20.67
N LYS A 619 49.85 47.89 20.91
CA LYS A 619 48.73 46.96 20.74
C LYS A 619 47.62 47.57 19.88
N VAL A 620 46.90 46.71 19.17
CA VAL A 620 45.87 47.07 18.19
C VAL A 620 44.58 46.34 18.53
N TRP A 621 43.44 47.03 18.42
CA TRP A 621 42.11 46.45 18.50
C TRP A 621 41.78 45.67 17.23
N VAL A 622 41.42 44.41 17.40
CA VAL A 622 40.96 43.51 16.34
C VAL A 622 39.60 42.94 16.71
N GLY A 623 38.70 42.84 15.74
CA GLY A 623 37.37 42.27 15.95
C GLY A 623 37.42 40.78 16.28
N LYS A 624 36.67 40.33 17.29
CA LYS A 624 36.65 38.91 17.70
C LYS A 624 36.07 38.01 16.60
N ARG A 625 35.05 38.48 15.85
CA ARG A 625 34.44 37.75 14.73
C ARG A 625 35.42 37.71 13.54
N SER A 626 36.09 38.82 13.25
CA SER A 626 37.20 38.87 12.27
C SER A 626 38.35 37.92 12.61
N LEU A 627 38.87 37.95 13.84
CA LEU A 627 40.00 37.10 14.27
C LEU A 627 39.64 35.61 14.34
N GLN A 628 38.37 35.23 14.52
CA GLN A 628 37.94 33.84 14.43
C GLN A 628 37.82 33.37 12.97
N LYS A 629 37.27 34.22 12.09
CA LYS A 629 36.97 33.87 10.69
C LYS A 629 38.08 34.19 9.69
N TRP A 630 39.22 34.72 10.14
CA TRP A 630 40.33 35.20 9.28
C TRP A 630 40.76 34.21 8.19
N LYS A 631 40.86 32.90 8.50
CA LYS A 631 41.26 31.88 7.51
C LYS A 631 40.31 31.80 6.32
N HIS A 632 39.00 31.80 6.61
CA HIS A 632 37.95 31.82 5.60
C HIS A 632 37.94 33.17 4.87
N LEU A 633 38.15 34.29 5.56
CA LEU A 633 38.27 35.61 4.93
C LEU A 633 39.46 35.71 3.96
N ALA A 634 40.59 35.07 4.27
CA ALA A 634 41.78 35.03 3.40
C ALA A 634 41.61 34.11 2.18
N LEU A 635 40.78 33.05 2.29
CA LEU A 635 40.50 32.12 1.19
C LEU A 635 39.26 32.52 0.37
N ARG A 636 38.38 33.39 0.90
CA ARG A 636 37.18 33.93 0.23
C ARG A 636 37.41 34.39 -1.22
N PRO A 637 38.51 35.08 -1.60
CA PRO A 637 38.74 35.51 -2.98
C PRO A 637 38.84 34.37 -4.02
N PHE A 638 39.03 33.13 -3.56
CA PHE A 638 39.14 31.93 -4.38
C PHE A 638 37.90 31.02 -4.33
N GLY A 639 36.87 31.40 -3.56
CA GLY A 639 35.60 30.69 -3.46
C GLY A 639 35.67 29.35 -2.70
N GLU A 640 35.54 29.38 -1.38
CA GLU A 640 35.26 28.15 -0.63
C GLU A 640 33.81 27.69 -0.90
N GLN A 641 33.66 26.60 -1.66
CA GLN A 641 32.48 25.73 -1.55
C GLN A 641 32.71 24.77 -0.37
N PRO A 642 31.75 24.64 0.58
CA PRO A 642 31.93 23.78 1.75
C PRO A 642 31.96 22.32 1.33
N SER A 643 33.12 21.66 1.49
CA SER A 643 33.26 20.23 1.28
C SER A 643 33.04 19.45 2.59
N SER A 644 32.25 18.39 2.46
CA SER A 644 31.93 17.32 3.41
C SER A 644 32.83 17.18 4.66
N SER A 645 32.15 17.04 5.81
CA SER A 645 32.68 16.64 7.12
C SER A 645 33.63 15.43 7.07
N PRO A 646 34.60 15.34 8.00
CA PRO A 646 35.35 14.10 8.21
C PRO A 646 34.44 13.04 8.85
N SER A 647 34.27 11.91 8.17
CA SER A 647 33.64 10.71 8.72
C SER A 647 34.53 10.07 9.79
N GLY A 648 34.05 10.01 11.03
CA GLY A 648 34.70 9.30 12.13
C GLY A 648 34.02 7.96 12.41
N ASP A 649 34.73 6.86 12.15
CA ASP A 649 34.35 5.52 12.61
C ASP A 649 34.78 5.27 14.07
N CYS A 650 34.32 4.15 14.62
CA CYS A 650 34.04 3.94 16.04
C CYS A 650 35.15 3.25 16.89
N ASN A 651 34.83 3.14 18.20
CA ASN A 651 35.47 2.38 19.29
C ASN A 651 36.70 3.04 19.99
N GLY A 652 36.75 3.10 21.33
CA GLY A 652 35.73 2.76 22.33
C GLY A 652 36.23 2.80 23.80
N VAL A 653 35.29 2.62 24.74
CA VAL A 653 35.46 2.37 26.20
C VAL A 653 36.01 3.53 27.06
N GLY A 654 35.32 3.98 28.13
CA GLY A 654 33.98 3.60 28.59
C GLY A 654 33.53 4.23 29.92
N GLN A 655 32.28 3.92 30.31
CA GLN A 655 31.64 4.02 31.65
C GLN A 655 31.52 5.44 32.27
N SER A 656 30.33 6.06 32.32
CA SER A 656 29.14 5.82 33.19
C SER A 656 29.09 6.86 34.32
N THR A 657 27.97 7.48 34.75
CA THR A 657 26.52 7.35 34.43
C THR A 657 25.98 8.69 33.84
N SER A 658 24.70 9.13 33.82
CA SER A 658 23.41 8.66 34.38
C SER A 658 22.21 9.21 33.56
N THR A 659 21.00 9.15 34.13
CA THR A 659 19.74 9.86 33.82
C THR A 659 19.90 11.36 33.46
N GLU A 660 19.03 11.99 32.65
CA GLU A 660 17.55 11.85 32.63
C GLU A 660 16.91 12.23 31.27
N HIS A 661 15.57 12.16 31.20
CA HIS A 661 14.79 12.02 29.96
C HIS A 661 14.74 13.22 28.99
N GLN A 662 14.73 12.89 27.69
CA GLN A 662 14.11 13.72 26.65
C GLN A 662 12.57 13.61 26.74
N ALA A 663 11.90 14.74 26.51
CA ALA A 663 10.57 14.75 25.90
C ALA A 663 10.60 15.79 24.77
N THR A 664 10.25 15.36 23.58
CA THR A 664 10.09 16.18 22.38
C THR A 664 8.78 16.92 22.42
N GLU A 665 8.73 18.16 21.92
CA GLU A 665 7.82 18.49 20.81
C GLU A 665 8.17 19.82 20.14
N SER A 666 7.69 19.96 18.91
CA SER A 666 8.02 20.99 17.93
C SER A 666 7.00 22.13 17.94
N ASP A 667 7.44 23.35 17.65
CA ASP A 667 6.82 24.11 16.55
C ASP A 667 7.83 25.08 15.90
N GLY A 668 7.58 25.44 14.65
CA GLY A 668 8.54 26.10 13.77
C GLY A 668 8.36 27.61 13.57
N GLY A 669 9.41 28.22 13.04
CA GLY A 669 9.30 29.28 12.03
C GLY A 669 8.84 30.69 12.47
N SER A 670 9.81 31.57 12.71
CA SER A 670 9.85 32.84 11.96
C SER A 670 11.29 33.26 11.70
N SER A 671 11.55 33.71 10.48
CA SER A 671 12.85 34.17 9.97
C SER A 671 13.49 35.31 10.77
N ASP A 672 14.72 35.09 11.24
CA ASP A 672 15.71 36.16 11.37
C ASP A 672 16.65 36.07 10.15
N GLN A 673 16.18 36.59 9.01
CA GLN A 673 17.00 36.78 7.79
C GLN A 673 17.76 38.10 7.85
N GLU A 674 18.71 38.24 8.78
CA GLU A 674 19.72 39.30 8.88
C GLU A 674 20.77 38.77 9.89
N GLU A 675 22.06 38.56 9.60
CA GLU A 675 22.95 39.17 8.61
C GLU A 675 23.75 38.10 7.82
N ASN A 676 23.68 38.11 6.48
CA ASN A 676 24.77 37.60 5.64
C ASN A 676 25.71 38.75 5.25
N SER A 677 26.13 39.55 6.24
CA SER A 677 26.97 40.72 6.03
C SER A 677 28.35 40.30 5.52
N THR A 678 28.73 40.82 4.35
CA THR A 678 30.03 40.65 3.69
C THR A 678 31.14 41.45 4.39
N LEU A 679 31.24 41.29 5.72
CA LEU A 679 32.25 41.96 6.54
C LEU A 679 33.65 41.61 6.01
N PHE A 680 34.40 42.67 5.73
CA PHE A 680 35.85 42.62 5.57
C PHE A 680 36.51 42.60 6.96
N PHE A 681 37.80 42.31 7.01
CA PHE A 681 38.51 42.20 8.29
C PHE A 681 38.49 43.54 9.05
N ASN A 682 38.14 43.50 10.34
CA ASN A 682 37.89 44.64 11.24
C ASN A 682 36.68 45.54 10.94
N GLU A 683 35.85 45.25 9.93
CA GLU A 683 34.57 45.96 9.77
C GLU A 683 33.55 45.58 10.88
N ASP A 684 33.77 44.49 11.63
CA ASP A 684 32.96 44.09 12.79
C ASP A 684 33.16 44.95 14.04
N ILE A 685 34.12 45.88 14.03
CA ILE A 685 34.38 46.83 15.14
C ILE A 685 34.38 48.30 14.68
N LYS A 686 34.18 48.56 13.39
CA LYS A 686 34.14 49.87 12.77
C LYS A 686 32.70 50.34 12.61
N CYS A 687 32.39 51.57 13.00
CA CYS A 687 31.07 52.14 12.77
C CYS A 687 30.95 52.73 11.36
N GLN A 688 29.73 53.04 10.92
CA GLN A 688 29.47 53.69 9.63
C GLN A 688 30.15 55.08 9.52
N HIS A 689 30.42 55.74 10.65
CA HIS A 689 31.17 56.99 10.72
C HIS A 689 32.71 56.81 10.69
N GLY A 690 33.21 55.58 10.50
CA GLY A 690 34.65 55.26 10.42
C GLY A 690 35.39 55.12 11.75
N GLY A 691 34.76 55.47 12.88
CA GLY A 691 35.30 55.32 14.23
C GLY A 691 35.11 53.92 14.83
N LEU A 692 35.63 53.72 16.05
CA LEU A 692 35.50 52.46 16.80
C LEU A 692 34.12 52.34 17.44
N LEU A 693 33.48 51.17 17.33
CA LEU A 693 32.17 50.91 17.95
C LEU A 693 32.25 50.92 19.49
N PRO A 694 31.24 51.45 20.22
CA PRO A 694 31.19 51.43 21.69
C PRO A 694 31.10 50.03 22.33
N ASN A 695 30.89 48.97 21.53
CA ASN A 695 30.72 47.61 22.03
C ASN A 695 32.07 46.94 22.36
N ASP A 696 32.56 47.15 23.58
CA ASP A 696 33.77 46.54 24.12
C ASP A 696 33.76 45.00 24.08
N ALA A 697 32.58 44.37 24.15
CA ALA A 697 32.48 42.92 24.07
C ALA A 697 32.85 42.36 22.69
N ALA A 698 32.76 43.14 21.61
CA ALA A 698 33.07 42.70 20.24
C ALA A 698 34.57 42.73 19.89
N ARG A 699 35.37 43.58 20.56
CA ARG A 699 36.81 43.80 20.24
C ARG A 699 37.77 43.08 21.18
N ARG A 700 38.97 42.76 20.69
CA ARG A 700 40.09 42.18 21.46
C ARG A 700 41.39 42.91 21.11
N LEU A 701 42.17 43.22 22.13
CA LEU A 701 43.50 43.79 21.98
C LEU A 701 44.53 42.69 21.62
N VAL A 702 45.34 42.91 20.59
CA VAL A 702 46.42 42.01 20.14
C VAL A 702 47.73 42.77 19.97
N GLY A 703 48.86 42.11 20.20
CA GLY A 703 50.19 42.71 19.98
C GLY A 703 50.52 42.87 18.50
N LEU A 704 51.35 43.86 18.17
CA LEU A 704 51.67 44.25 16.78
C LEU A 704 52.12 43.07 15.90
N ASN A 705 52.94 42.16 16.43
CA ASN A 705 53.44 40.97 15.71
C ASN A 705 52.33 40.04 15.19
N VAL A 706 51.15 40.01 15.84
CA VAL A 706 49.98 39.27 15.34
C VAL A 706 49.27 40.05 14.24
N TRP A 707 49.19 41.37 14.39
CA TRP A 707 48.59 42.27 13.41
C TRP A 707 49.39 42.29 12.10
N GLU A 708 50.72 42.31 12.15
CA GLU A 708 51.58 42.26 10.96
C GLU A 708 51.29 41.04 10.08
N VAL A 709 51.22 39.83 10.67
CA VAL A 709 50.90 38.60 9.92
C VAL A 709 49.51 38.70 9.29
N LEU A 710 48.51 39.18 10.02
CA LEU A 710 47.14 39.39 9.51
C LEU A 710 47.10 40.43 8.37
N LYS A 711 47.89 41.52 8.49
CA LYS A 711 48.01 42.60 7.50
C LYS A 711 48.61 42.12 6.18
N THR A 712 49.40 41.04 6.18
CA THR A 712 49.85 40.39 4.92
C THR A 712 48.72 39.68 4.15
N HIS A 713 47.61 39.32 4.81
CA HIS A 713 46.41 38.76 4.17
C HIS A 713 45.33 39.82 3.94
N PHE A 714 45.29 40.87 4.77
CA PHE A 714 44.29 41.94 4.73
C PHE A 714 44.93 43.34 4.70
N PRO A 715 45.60 43.73 3.59
CA PRO A 715 46.32 45.00 3.51
C PRO A 715 45.41 46.24 3.57
N THR A 716 44.11 46.10 3.33
CA THR A 716 43.10 47.17 3.34
C THR A 716 42.24 47.18 4.62
N ALA A 717 42.56 46.37 5.63
CA ALA A 717 41.79 46.32 6.87
C ALA A 717 41.96 47.59 7.73
N ALA A 718 40.89 48.02 8.40
CA ALA A 718 40.93 49.15 9.32
C ALA A 718 41.82 48.85 10.54
N GLU A 719 42.65 49.82 10.92
CA GLU A 719 43.62 49.73 12.03
C GLU A 719 43.21 50.67 13.16
N PHE A 720 43.06 50.12 14.37
CA PHE A 720 42.61 50.84 15.56
C PHE A 720 43.61 50.63 16.70
N PRO A 721 44.58 51.54 16.93
CA PRO A 721 45.51 51.46 18.06
C PRO A 721 44.81 51.41 19.43
N GLU A 722 45.52 50.98 20.48
CA GLU A 722 45.01 50.96 21.87
C GLU A 722 44.41 52.32 22.31
N SER A 723 44.93 53.43 21.79
CA SER A 723 44.48 54.81 22.04
C SER A 723 43.24 55.28 21.23
N SER A 724 42.66 54.43 20.38
CA SER A 724 41.45 54.80 19.61
C SER A 724 40.23 55.01 20.50
N GLN A 725 39.65 56.22 20.44
CA GLN A 725 38.40 56.55 21.12
C GLN A 725 37.18 55.95 20.40
N VAL A 726 36.10 55.74 21.16
CA VAL A 726 34.81 55.26 20.64
C VAL A 726 34.05 56.38 19.93
N CYS A 727 33.20 56.02 18.97
CA CYS A 727 32.41 57.00 18.21
C CYS A 727 31.29 57.61 19.06
N GLU A 728 31.41 58.91 19.36
CA GLU A 728 30.46 59.69 20.18
C GLU A 728 29.01 59.59 19.69
N LEU A 729 28.78 59.69 18.37
CA LEU A 729 27.44 59.56 17.78
C LEU A 729 26.81 58.18 18.01
N CYS A 730 27.61 57.12 17.97
CA CYS A 730 27.15 55.76 18.26
C CYS A 730 26.93 55.54 19.76
N GLN A 731 27.71 56.21 20.62
CA GLN A 731 27.50 56.18 22.06
C GLN A 731 26.19 56.88 22.46
N ALA A 732 25.94 58.08 21.95
CA ALA A 732 24.67 58.80 22.17
C ALA A 732 23.44 58.11 21.53
N HIS A 733 23.62 57.23 20.54
CA HIS A 733 22.56 56.36 20.06
C HIS A 733 22.28 55.21 21.03
N LEU A 734 23.35 54.51 21.48
CA LEU A 734 23.26 53.42 22.44
C LEU A 734 22.62 53.86 23.77
N GLU A 735 22.94 55.07 24.25
CA GLU A 735 22.34 55.65 25.46
C GLU A 735 20.82 55.84 25.30
N ARG A 736 20.36 56.40 24.17
CA ARG A 736 18.92 56.54 23.85
C ARG A 736 18.20 55.20 23.66
N ASP A 737 18.85 54.22 23.02
CA ASP A 737 18.29 52.88 22.86
C ASP A 737 18.11 52.18 24.23
N LEU A 738 19.05 52.35 25.15
CA LEU A 738 18.98 51.81 26.51
C LEU A 738 17.87 52.48 27.33
N GLU A 739 17.65 53.78 27.18
CA GLU A 739 16.51 54.50 27.79
C GLU A 739 15.16 53.99 27.25
N ALA A 740 15.01 53.87 25.92
CA ALA A 740 13.80 53.36 25.30
C ALA A 740 13.51 51.89 25.71
N GLN A 741 14.55 51.04 25.76
CA GLN A 741 14.45 49.68 26.29
C GLN A 741 14.08 49.64 27.79
N GLY A 742 14.51 50.63 28.57
CA GLY A 742 14.10 50.81 29.96
C GLY A 742 12.61 51.08 30.09
N GLN A 743 12.08 52.01 29.29
CA GLN A 743 10.66 52.35 29.25
C GLN A 743 9.79 51.14 28.86
N LEU A 744 10.18 50.38 27.82
CA LEU A 744 9.47 49.16 27.40
C LEU A 744 9.45 48.08 28.49
N LYS A 745 10.55 47.89 29.23
CA LYS A 745 10.60 46.98 30.39
C LYS A 745 9.67 47.42 31.52
N GLN A 746 9.64 48.73 31.82
CA GLN A 746 8.75 49.28 32.85
C GLN A 746 7.27 49.10 32.46
N GLN A 747 6.92 49.39 31.21
CA GLN A 747 5.58 49.20 30.67
C GLN A 747 5.17 47.72 30.78
N ALA A 748 5.95 46.79 30.24
CA ALA A 748 5.67 45.35 30.33
C ALA A 748 5.54 44.85 31.79
N GLY A 749 6.32 45.42 32.73
CA GLY A 749 6.17 45.14 34.16
C GLY A 749 4.80 45.55 34.72
N MET A 750 4.32 46.75 34.38
CA MET A 750 2.99 47.24 34.78
C MET A 750 1.87 46.38 34.19
N GLU A 751 1.93 46.05 32.90
CA GLU A 751 0.89 45.23 32.25
C GLU A 751 0.82 43.82 32.85
N LYS A 752 1.99 43.21 33.09
CA LYS A 752 2.11 41.91 33.77
C LYS A 752 1.49 41.90 35.16
N GLN A 753 1.55 43.03 35.89
CA GLN A 753 0.96 43.14 37.22
C GLN A 753 -0.56 43.29 37.15
N ARG A 754 -1.07 44.22 36.31
CA ARG A 754 -2.52 44.48 36.16
C ARG A 754 -3.28 43.28 35.58
N LEU A 755 -2.67 42.54 34.66
CA LEU A 755 -3.28 41.40 33.94
C LEU A 755 -2.60 40.07 34.32
N SER A 756 -2.26 39.90 35.60
CA SER A 756 -1.51 38.74 36.10
C SER A 756 -2.29 37.41 36.07
N GLU A 757 -3.60 37.45 36.37
CA GLU A 757 -4.51 36.30 36.17
C GLU A 757 -4.69 35.99 34.68
N LEU A 758 -4.84 37.03 33.82
CA LEU A 758 -4.90 36.88 32.36
C LEU A 758 -3.69 36.09 31.83
N LEU A 759 -2.50 36.51 32.25
CA LEU A 759 -1.22 35.93 31.85
C LEU A 759 -1.07 34.45 32.25
N GLN A 760 -1.58 34.07 33.43
CA GLN A 760 -1.44 32.72 33.99
C GLN A 760 -2.53 31.74 33.55
N GLU A 761 -3.60 32.21 32.88
CA GLU A 761 -4.75 31.37 32.46
C GLU A 761 -5.43 30.62 33.63
N ARG A 762 -5.42 31.24 34.81
CA ARG A 762 -6.10 30.75 36.01
C ARG A 762 -7.51 31.34 36.10
N ASN A 763 -8.38 30.66 36.85
CA ASN A 763 -9.71 31.15 37.24
C ASN A 763 -10.59 31.63 36.07
N ARG A 764 -10.55 30.95 34.92
CA ARG A 764 -11.33 31.32 33.72
C ARG A 764 -12.83 31.05 33.90
N PRO A 765 -13.72 31.95 33.41
CA PRO A 765 -15.16 31.71 33.44
C PRO A 765 -15.56 30.57 32.50
N SER A 766 -16.64 29.85 32.86
CA SER A 766 -17.28 28.84 32.02
C SER A 766 -18.71 29.27 31.68
N PRO A 767 -19.17 29.19 30.41
CA PRO A 767 -20.51 29.64 30.02
C PRO A 767 -21.63 28.82 30.68
N SER A 768 -21.36 27.57 31.04
CA SER A 768 -22.31 26.66 31.70
C SER A 768 -22.65 27.05 33.14
N ASN A 769 -21.86 27.94 33.76
CA ASN A 769 -22.02 28.35 35.16
C ASN A 769 -22.56 29.79 35.31
N LEU A 770 -22.93 30.46 34.21
CA LEU A 770 -23.45 31.82 34.23
C LEU A 770 -24.86 31.85 34.81
N ALA A 771 -25.11 32.73 35.77
CA ALA A 771 -26.48 33.03 36.19
C ALA A 771 -27.20 33.87 35.10
N PRO A 772 -28.55 33.84 35.05
CA PRO A 772 -29.32 34.68 34.14
C PRO A 772 -28.93 36.17 34.25
N GLY A 773 -28.53 36.77 33.12
CA GLY A 773 -28.08 38.16 33.06
C GLY A 773 -26.61 38.42 33.44
N GLU A 774 -25.86 37.43 33.92
CA GLU A 774 -24.40 37.55 34.02
C GLU A 774 -23.76 37.54 32.63
N THR A 775 -22.63 38.24 32.49
CA THR A 775 -21.95 38.45 31.21
C THR A 775 -20.46 38.19 31.31
N ILE A 776 -19.86 37.63 30.26
CA ILE A 776 -18.42 37.41 30.08
C ILE A 776 -18.03 37.74 28.64
N TYR A 777 -16.73 37.89 28.38
CA TYR A 777 -16.22 38.31 27.08
C TYR A 777 -15.29 37.27 26.45
N LEU A 778 -15.18 37.30 25.12
CA LEU A 778 -14.32 36.44 24.32
C LEU A 778 -13.12 37.22 23.77
N LEU A 779 -11.94 36.60 23.84
CA LEU A 779 -10.66 37.12 23.39
C LEU A 779 -9.98 36.09 22.48
N SER A 780 -9.40 36.52 21.36
CA SER A 780 -8.62 35.62 20.50
C SER A 780 -7.31 35.19 21.16
N ARG A 781 -6.98 33.89 21.13
CA ARG A 781 -5.74 33.38 21.73
C ARG A 781 -4.49 33.88 21.01
N GLU A 782 -4.60 34.27 19.73
CA GLU A 782 -3.49 34.87 18.97
C GLU A 782 -3.01 36.19 19.59
N PHE A 783 -3.92 37.11 19.95
CA PHE A 783 -3.56 38.34 20.67
C PHE A 783 -2.86 38.01 22.00
N LEU A 784 -3.42 37.07 22.78
CA LEU A 784 -2.84 36.66 24.06
C LEU A 784 -1.41 36.12 23.88
N ASN A 785 -1.15 35.34 22.84
CA ASN A 785 0.16 34.79 22.52
C ASN A 785 1.18 35.87 22.14
N GLN A 786 0.78 36.85 21.32
CA GLN A 786 1.62 37.99 20.97
C GLN A 786 1.96 38.85 22.19
N TRP A 787 0.96 39.15 23.03
CA TRP A 787 1.14 39.89 24.27
C TRP A 787 2.06 39.12 25.25
N LYS A 788 1.85 37.80 25.44
CA LYS A 788 2.73 36.94 26.25
C LYS A 788 4.19 36.96 25.78
N ARG A 789 4.44 37.01 24.46
CA ARG A 789 5.79 37.13 23.89
C ARG A 789 6.43 38.49 24.20
N PHE A 790 5.67 39.59 24.11
CA PHE A 790 6.11 40.92 24.53
C PHE A 790 6.47 40.96 26.03
N ILE A 791 5.58 40.49 26.91
CA ILE A 791 5.80 40.47 28.37
C ILE A 791 7.04 39.64 28.76
N ARG A 792 7.37 38.58 28.02
CA ARG A 792 8.57 37.77 28.26
C ARG A 792 9.86 38.48 27.80
N CYS A 793 9.83 39.17 26.66
CA CYS A 793 11.00 39.76 26.02
C CYS A 793 10.71 41.19 25.48
N PRO A 794 10.48 42.19 26.35
CA PRO A 794 9.92 43.49 25.96
C PRO A 794 10.86 44.37 25.13
N THR A 795 12.15 44.04 25.06
CA THR A 795 13.14 44.75 24.24
C THR A 795 13.35 44.16 22.84
N THR A 796 12.75 43.00 22.54
CA THR A 796 12.98 42.28 21.27
C THR A 796 11.72 41.82 20.56
N LYS A 797 10.55 41.88 21.22
CA LYS A 797 9.25 41.57 20.62
C LYS A 797 8.34 42.79 20.74
N ALA A 798 7.59 43.09 19.68
CA ALA A 798 6.74 44.27 19.63
C ALA A 798 5.53 44.12 20.58
N ARG A 799 5.13 45.22 21.22
CA ARG A 799 3.86 45.32 21.95
C ARG A 799 2.69 45.29 20.95
N PRO A 800 1.71 44.38 21.07
CA PRO A 800 0.51 44.43 20.22
C PRO A 800 -0.26 45.72 20.49
N GLN A 801 -0.79 46.33 19.43
CA GLN A 801 -1.47 47.64 19.54
C GLN A 801 -2.99 47.50 19.74
N SER A 802 -3.58 46.44 19.19
CA SER A 802 -5.01 46.18 19.25
C SER A 802 -5.30 44.69 19.45
N ILE A 803 -6.50 44.40 19.95
CA ILE A 803 -7.11 43.08 19.93
C ILE A 803 -7.78 42.87 18.58
N VAL A 804 -7.58 41.68 18.02
CA VAL A 804 -8.19 41.25 16.75
C VAL A 804 -9.05 40.03 17.04
N ASN A 805 -10.33 40.27 17.31
CA ASN A 805 -11.36 39.27 17.52
C ASN A 805 -12.05 38.86 16.21
N ALA A 806 -11.89 39.62 15.12
CA ALA A 806 -12.42 39.28 13.79
C ALA A 806 -12.03 37.87 13.30
N VAL A 807 -10.89 37.32 13.75
CA VAL A 807 -10.44 35.94 13.44
C VAL A 807 -11.36 34.84 13.99
N LEU A 808 -12.27 35.17 14.91
CA LEU A 808 -13.25 34.24 15.50
C LEU A 808 -14.60 34.26 14.74
N LEU A 809 -14.75 35.14 13.74
CA LEU A 809 -15.96 35.32 12.95
C LEU A 809 -15.83 34.65 11.57
N CYS A 810 -16.94 34.12 11.06
CA CYS A 810 -17.03 33.61 9.70
C CYS A 810 -17.29 34.76 8.71
N PRO A 811 -17.23 34.52 7.38
CA PRO A 811 -17.59 35.52 6.37
C PRO A 811 -19.01 36.11 6.53
N HIS A 812 -19.92 35.42 7.24
CA HIS A 812 -21.26 35.91 7.57
C HIS A 812 -21.32 36.80 8.84
N GLN A 813 -20.16 37.21 9.39
CA GLN A 813 -20.02 37.98 10.65
C GLN A 813 -20.61 37.31 11.91
N LYS A 814 -20.83 36.00 11.87
CA LYS A 814 -21.30 35.16 12.98
C LYS A 814 -20.12 34.35 13.57
N LEU A 815 -20.20 33.93 14.83
CA LEU A 815 -19.12 33.16 15.47
C LEU A 815 -18.91 31.81 14.77
N LEU A 816 -17.65 31.47 14.50
CA LEU A 816 -17.24 30.15 13.99
C LEU A 816 -17.32 29.05 15.06
N CYS A 817 -17.17 29.45 16.33
CA CYS A 817 -17.03 28.54 17.47
C CYS A 817 -18.20 28.71 18.44
N VAL A 818 -18.58 27.65 19.14
CA VAL A 818 -19.57 27.73 20.23
C VAL A 818 -18.84 28.08 21.53
N PRO A 819 -19.23 29.15 22.26
CA PRO A 819 -18.65 29.44 23.57
C PRO A 819 -18.73 28.23 24.50
N GLY A 820 -17.61 27.85 25.13
CA GLY A 820 -17.56 26.68 26.01
C GLY A 820 -17.34 25.34 25.31
N SER A 821 -17.13 25.32 23.99
CA SER A 821 -16.46 24.18 23.33
C SER A 821 -14.94 24.22 23.56
N ASP A 822 -14.29 23.06 23.53
CA ASP A 822 -12.82 22.90 23.62
C ASP A 822 -12.09 23.37 22.34
N ASP A 823 -12.46 24.55 21.81
CA ASP A 823 -11.79 25.16 20.66
C ASP A 823 -10.60 25.99 21.13
N GLU A 824 -9.38 25.55 20.81
CA GLU A 824 -8.16 26.17 21.31
C GLU A 824 -7.93 27.62 20.84
N ARG A 825 -8.74 28.14 19.90
CA ARG A 825 -8.58 29.49 19.33
C ARG A 825 -9.16 30.60 20.21
N LEU A 826 -10.03 30.27 21.16
CA LEU A 826 -10.75 31.23 22.00
C LEU A 826 -10.29 31.21 23.46
N LEU A 827 -10.48 32.35 24.15
CA LEU A 827 -10.32 32.49 25.59
C LEU A 827 -11.49 33.30 26.16
N LEU A 828 -12.10 32.81 27.24
CA LEU A 828 -13.12 33.54 27.99
C LEU A 828 -12.48 34.39 29.10
N VAL A 829 -12.92 35.64 29.27
CA VAL A 829 -12.41 36.58 30.28
C VAL A 829 -13.55 37.22 31.06
N TRP A 830 -13.29 37.54 32.33
CA TRP A 830 -14.28 38.21 33.18
C TRP A 830 -14.49 39.67 32.77
N PRO A 831 -15.66 40.29 33.05
CA PRO A 831 -15.89 41.71 32.78
C PRO A 831 -14.84 42.64 33.39
N SER A 832 -14.36 42.34 34.60
CA SER A 832 -13.29 43.09 35.26
C SER A 832 -11.95 43.01 34.54
N GLU A 833 -11.59 41.85 33.98
CA GLU A 833 -10.42 41.71 33.11
C GLU A 833 -10.64 42.47 31.78
N TRP A 834 -11.85 42.41 31.22
CA TRP A 834 -12.20 43.05 29.95
C TRP A 834 -12.13 44.59 30.00
N GLU A 835 -12.58 45.23 31.08
CA GLU A 835 -12.42 46.68 31.24
C GLU A 835 -10.95 47.09 31.31
N LEU A 836 -10.12 46.37 32.09
CA LEU A 836 -8.68 46.61 32.17
C LEU A 836 -7.97 46.43 30.82
N ILE A 837 -8.42 45.45 30.03
CA ILE A 837 -7.92 45.21 28.67
C ILE A 837 -8.26 46.39 27.74
N LYS A 838 -9.51 46.89 27.77
CA LYS A 838 -9.96 48.03 26.94
C LYS A 838 -9.26 49.35 27.29
N GLU A 839 -8.85 49.55 28.55
CA GLU A 839 -8.01 50.70 28.93
C GLU A 839 -6.62 50.67 28.26
N MET A 840 -6.14 49.49 27.86
CA MET A 840 -4.74 49.24 27.51
C MET A 840 -4.51 48.92 26.03
N PHE A 841 -5.54 48.44 25.33
CA PHE A 841 -5.53 48.04 23.93
C PHE A 841 -6.84 48.45 23.25
N SER A 842 -6.78 48.91 21.99
CA SER A 842 -7.99 49.09 21.20
C SER A 842 -8.58 47.73 20.81
N VAL A 843 -9.91 47.60 20.80
CA VAL A 843 -10.61 46.36 20.44
C VAL A 843 -11.33 46.60 19.11
N ASP A 844 -11.22 45.65 18.19
CA ASP A 844 -11.93 45.67 16.90
C ASP A 844 -13.42 45.35 17.05
N ILE A 845 -13.74 44.19 17.63
CA ILE A 845 -15.10 43.68 17.79
C ILE A 845 -15.24 43.07 19.20
N PRO A 846 -16.03 43.68 20.12
CA PRO A 846 -16.34 43.06 21.39
C PRO A 846 -17.26 41.86 21.16
N ILE A 847 -16.84 40.67 21.58
CA ILE A 847 -17.68 39.47 21.56
C ILE A 847 -18.11 39.19 23.00
N LYS A 848 -19.41 39.15 23.25
CA LYS A 848 -20.03 39.02 24.57
C LYS A 848 -20.83 37.73 24.66
N VAL A 849 -20.83 37.09 25.82
CA VAL A 849 -21.63 35.91 26.14
C VAL A 849 -22.40 36.18 27.44
N SER A 850 -23.70 35.85 27.48
CA SER A 850 -24.57 36.13 28.61
C SER A 850 -25.50 34.96 28.97
N GLY A 851 -25.68 34.68 30.27
CA GLY A 851 -26.59 33.63 30.74
C GLY A 851 -28.06 33.96 30.44
N HIS A 852 -28.85 32.94 30.04
CA HIS A 852 -30.21 33.13 29.52
C HIS A 852 -31.22 32.09 30.06
N GLU A 853 -32.45 32.51 30.36
CA GLU A 853 -33.53 31.63 30.87
C GLU A 853 -34.27 30.91 29.72
N GLY A 854 -33.56 30.07 28.97
CA GLY A 854 -34.11 29.33 27.84
C GLY A 854 -33.58 27.90 27.72
N PRO A 855 -33.93 27.17 26.64
CA PRO A 855 -33.40 25.83 26.37
C PRO A 855 -31.88 25.82 26.09
N GLU A 856 -31.31 26.97 25.70
CA GLU A 856 -29.87 27.21 25.66
C GLU A 856 -29.46 28.02 26.90
N ALA A 857 -28.43 27.57 27.62
CA ALA A 857 -27.99 28.14 28.90
C ALA A 857 -27.35 29.53 28.79
N PHE A 858 -26.88 29.91 27.60
CA PHE A 858 -26.24 31.20 27.33
C PHE A 858 -26.49 31.63 25.88
N LEU A 859 -26.44 32.94 25.63
CA LEU A 859 -26.47 33.56 24.31
C LEU A 859 -25.15 34.27 24.03
N ALA A 860 -24.78 34.40 22.76
CA ALA A 860 -23.57 35.10 22.32
C ALA A 860 -23.89 36.20 21.31
N GLU A 861 -23.18 37.33 21.43
CA GLU A 861 -23.24 38.49 20.54
C GLU A 861 -21.83 38.71 19.96
N PRO A 862 -21.57 38.45 18.67
CA PRO A 862 -22.46 37.86 17.64
C PRO A 862 -22.82 36.38 17.90
N GLU A 863 -23.92 35.92 17.30
CA GLU A 863 -24.41 34.53 17.48
C GLU A 863 -23.57 33.48 16.72
N PRO A 864 -23.59 32.18 17.11
CA PRO A 864 -22.91 31.10 16.39
C PRO A 864 -23.51 30.81 15.00
N CYS A 865 -22.65 30.56 14.01
CA CYS A 865 -23.08 30.35 12.62
C CYS A 865 -23.56 28.92 12.33
N GLU A 866 -24.87 28.67 12.33
CA GLU A 866 -25.44 27.33 12.05
C GLU A 866 -25.01 26.70 10.71
N PRO A 867 -24.97 27.41 9.55
CA PRO A 867 -24.53 26.81 8.29
C PRO A 867 -23.10 26.28 8.33
N CYS A 868 -22.19 27.02 8.98
CA CYS A 868 -20.80 26.60 9.16
C CYS A 868 -20.68 25.42 10.14
N ARG A 869 -21.52 25.39 11.20
CA ARG A 869 -21.59 24.26 12.14
C ARG A 869 -22.06 22.97 11.46
N ALA A 870 -23.11 23.04 10.65
CA ALA A 870 -23.66 21.88 9.93
C ALA A 870 -22.63 21.25 8.99
N SER A 871 -21.86 22.06 8.25
CA SER A 871 -20.80 21.57 7.35
C SER A 871 -19.69 20.83 8.11
N ALA A 872 -19.19 21.41 9.22
CA ALA A 872 -18.16 20.79 10.04
C ALA A 872 -18.63 19.50 10.76
N GLN A 873 -19.94 19.38 11.00
CA GLN A 873 -20.54 18.19 11.61
C GLN A 873 -20.74 17.07 10.59
N LEU A 874 -21.01 17.41 9.32
CA LEU A 874 -21.13 16.46 8.21
C LEU A 874 -19.78 15.79 7.88
N GLU A 875 -18.69 16.56 7.83
CA GLU A 875 -17.33 16.05 7.61
C GLU A 875 -16.92 15.04 8.70
N ARG A 876 -17.21 15.35 9.97
CA ARG A 876 -16.94 14.44 11.11
C ARG A 876 -17.81 13.18 11.08
N SER A 877 -19.06 13.29 10.61
CA SER A 877 -20.01 12.17 10.51
C SER A 877 -19.57 11.13 9.47
N CYS A 878 -19.13 11.58 8.28
CA CYS A 878 -18.72 10.69 7.18
C CYS A 878 -17.51 9.81 7.53
N SER A 879 -16.62 10.24 8.42
CA SER A 879 -15.43 9.46 8.81
C SER A 879 -15.68 8.36 9.85
N GLN A 880 -16.86 8.32 10.50
CA GLN A 880 -17.10 7.44 11.66
C GLN A 880 -18.19 6.37 11.48
N LYS A 881 -18.95 6.39 10.38
CA LYS A 881 -20.00 5.40 10.11
C LYS A 881 -19.86 4.81 8.70
N GLY A 882 -19.14 3.68 8.61
CA GLY A 882 -19.10 2.84 7.41
C GLY A 882 -20.44 2.14 7.17
N LEU A 883 -21.44 2.90 6.72
CA LEU A 883 -22.78 2.42 6.39
C LEU A 883 -22.98 2.38 4.88
N VAL A 884 -23.20 1.18 4.36
CA VAL A 884 -23.60 0.93 2.97
C VAL A 884 -25.09 1.23 2.82
N PHE A 885 -25.46 2.01 1.81
CA PHE A 885 -26.86 2.17 1.40
C PHE A 885 -27.24 1.11 0.37
N VAL A 886 -28.19 0.24 0.70
CA VAL A 886 -28.90 -0.59 -0.29
C VAL A 886 -30.14 0.18 -0.75
N ARG A 887 -30.11 0.76 -1.95
CA ARG A 887 -31.29 1.41 -2.55
C ARG A 887 -32.14 0.33 -3.23
N ARG A 888 -33.31 0.02 -2.65
CA ARG A 888 -34.35 -0.79 -3.31
C ARG A 888 -34.94 0.03 -4.46
N VAL A 889 -34.51 -0.22 -5.69
CA VAL A 889 -35.10 0.40 -6.88
C VAL A 889 -36.43 -0.30 -7.17
N SER A 890 -37.54 0.41 -6.93
CA SER A 890 -38.84 0.05 -7.52
C SER A 890 -38.89 0.51 -8.98
N SER A 891 -39.64 -0.20 -9.82
CA SER A 891 -39.65 -0.11 -11.28
C SER A 891 -40.17 1.20 -11.88
N SER A 892 -40.31 2.27 -11.09
CA SER A 892 -41.03 3.52 -11.42
C SER A 892 -40.15 4.77 -11.54
N GLU A 893 -38.83 4.68 -11.34
CA GLU A 893 -37.92 5.86 -11.37
C GLU A 893 -36.93 5.87 -12.56
N LEU A 894 -37.10 4.99 -13.55
CA LEU A 894 -36.14 4.86 -14.68
C LEU A 894 -36.41 5.80 -15.89
N GLU A 895 -37.46 6.62 -15.87
CA GLU A 895 -37.90 7.41 -17.04
C GLU A 895 -37.54 8.92 -16.99
N HIS A 896 -36.72 9.40 -16.05
CA HIS A 896 -36.54 10.86 -15.85
C HIS A 896 -35.12 11.44 -15.81
N ASP A 897 -34.07 10.68 -16.16
CA ASP A 897 -32.70 11.24 -16.21
C ASP A 897 -31.87 10.82 -17.44
N GLN A 898 -32.42 11.10 -18.64
CA GLN A 898 -31.67 11.03 -19.92
C GLN A 898 -31.67 12.36 -20.69
N THR A 899 -31.43 13.50 -20.02
CA THR A 899 -31.12 14.75 -20.74
C THR A 899 -30.10 15.65 -20.03
N LYS A 900 -28.80 15.42 -20.27
CA LYS A 900 -27.80 16.47 -20.59
C LYS A 900 -26.42 15.88 -20.92
N LYS A 901 -25.96 16.10 -22.15
CA LYS A 901 -24.55 15.89 -22.55
C LYS A 901 -23.68 17.04 -22.05
N PRO A 902 -22.40 16.80 -21.69
CA PRO A 902 -21.44 17.88 -21.54
C PRO A 902 -21.05 18.44 -22.93
N ARG A 903 -20.85 19.76 -23.02
CA ARG A 903 -20.16 20.41 -24.15
C ARG A 903 -18.84 21.00 -23.66
N LEU A 904 -17.84 20.95 -24.55
CA LEU A 904 -16.52 21.55 -24.39
C LEU A 904 -16.51 22.99 -24.97
N ASP A 905 -15.44 23.72 -24.63
CA ASP A 905 -15.03 25.02 -25.18
C ASP A 905 -15.97 26.21 -24.87
N GLY A 906 -15.50 27.47 -24.73
CA GLY A 906 -14.14 27.99 -24.77
C GLY A 906 -14.15 29.52 -24.96
N ASP A 907 -13.45 30.23 -24.05
CA ASP A 907 -12.95 31.61 -24.14
C ASP A 907 -13.83 32.89 -24.19
N GLU A 908 -13.19 33.95 -23.65
CA GLU A 908 -13.31 35.42 -23.85
C GLU A 908 -14.64 36.23 -23.68
N SER A 909 -14.63 37.00 -22.58
CA SER A 909 -14.77 38.49 -22.55
C SER A 909 -16.16 39.17 -22.38
N ALA A 910 -16.07 40.45 -21.94
CA ALA A 910 -17.09 41.51 -21.85
C ALA A 910 -18.14 41.47 -20.70
N ALA A 911 -17.90 42.32 -19.70
CA ALA A 911 -18.95 43.05 -18.96
C ALA A 911 -19.47 44.21 -19.86
N PRO A 912 -20.65 44.87 -19.65
CA PRO A 912 -20.98 45.51 -18.36
C PRO A 912 -22.48 45.73 -17.95
N THR A 913 -22.66 46.04 -16.66
CA THR A 913 -23.69 46.95 -16.05
C THR A 913 -25.18 46.54 -15.97
N PRO A 914 -25.98 47.14 -15.05
CA PRO A 914 -27.10 46.46 -14.37
C PRO A 914 -28.48 47.19 -14.46
N ALA A 915 -29.39 46.77 -13.56
CA ALA A 915 -30.78 47.23 -13.31
C ALA A 915 -31.85 46.52 -14.17
N GLU A 916 -33.01 46.13 -13.65
CA GLU A 916 -33.63 46.34 -12.32
C GLU A 916 -33.93 45.03 -11.58
#